data_AF-A0AAA9ZNU9-F1
#
_entry.id   AF-A0AAA9ZNU9-F1
#
_cell.length_a   1.000
_cell.length_b   1.000
_cell.length_c   1.000
_cell.angle_alpha   90.00
_cell.angle_beta   90.00
_cell.angle_gamma   90.00
#
_symmetry.space_group_name_H-M   'P 1'
#
loop_
_entity.id
_entity.type
_entity.pdbx_description
1 polymer ?
#
loop_
_entity_poly.entity_id
_entity_poly.type
_entity_poly.pdbx_seq_one_letter_code
_entity_poly.pdbx_strand_id
1 'polypeptide(L)'
;MHMFNHQQCLRPPSGNESVSDETVIHRVPFIISNSADKYPKIGHRSRTVYNVSKKHFPHVRRFDHLQFSRLSVLVMNHHKYLIVLLVVSFLCYTLAKVRSKRQILEDLNSLGPGGNKSLGDYVDFSRVLGLDYGNPIPRIRKSYDFIVVGAGPAGCSVANHLSENPTVKVLLLDLGKPEISIMQDVPATNIYQVSTAYNFAYVSEPQAKGCLGMKEHRCAWHHGRGLGGSTLINNMIYTRGNWRDYDSWNASGNVGWSYEEVLPYFIRAEKENLRDFGNNGYHGRSGYLSVEDIAYRTPLASTFVKSAQANGMPYIDYNSRDQMGVSYVQSLTNRGIRWSAARALLHPIRRRQNLHVLPEAWVTKVLIDKETKTALGVRYTRNGMSFTVMVKREVILSAGAFGSAQLLMLSGVGPKDHLSDMGIELIQNLPVGETLYEHPGAIGPVFTIGKHIDNLINFDYGITVSSAVQYLFGRGMFTCSLTESLGYLKSTVSPNSDPDWPDVELIQIAGTIGDDSSPSAQNYFRITDEIMTAYFKPLFTVRAFMYLPMLMHPRTKGSLKLRSRDPYEPPLFNYTYFEDDRDLQALVEGIKTAIKITSQKPFLDIDAKLYSVKVPGCEEFEFNTDNYWRCHVKVLTTTYYHYVATCKMGPETDPTAVVDPRLRVYGMKKLRVVDIGIIPKPPTAHTTAIAYMIGDKASDMIKEDNNL
;
A
#
# COMPACT_ATOMS: atom_id res chain seq x y z
N MET A 1 36.84 -13.54 -42.86
CA MET A 1 37.99 -13.37 -43.79
C MET A 1 37.86 -11.98 -44.39
N HIS A 2 38.79 -11.06 -44.11
CA HIS A 2 38.89 -9.65 -44.54
C HIS A 2 37.68 -8.71 -44.20
N MET A 3 37.84 -7.53 -43.58
CA MET A 3 38.66 -6.32 -43.87
C MET A 3 38.12 -5.50 -45.06
N PHE A 4 38.12 -4.16 -45.11
CA PHE A 4 38.71 -3.10 -44.23
C PHE A 4 38.15 -1.69 -44.62
N ASN A 5 38.17 -0.70 -43.69
CA ASN A 5 38.44 0.77 -43.89
C ASN A 5 37.62 1.58 -44.96
N HIS A 6 37.62 2.91 -45.16
CA HIS A 6 37.92 4.21 -44.48
C HIS A 6 37.32 5.33 -45.41
N GLN A 7 37.20 6.66 -45.15
CA GLN A 7 37.54 7.56 -44.03
C GLN A 7 36.69 8.87 -44.05
N GLN A 8 36.92 9.73 -43.03
CA GLN A 8 37.01 11.21 -42.99
C GLN A 8 37.05 12.01 -44.34
N CYS A 9 36.70 13.31 -44.47
CA CYS A 9 36.62 14.42 -43.49
C CYS A 9 35.94 15.73 -44.03
N LEU A 10 35.83 16.74 -43.13
CA LEU A 10 35.79 18.22 -43.35
C LEU A 10 34.47 19.00 -43.67
N ARG A 11 34.40 20.21 -43.09
CA ARG A 11 33.40 21.31 -43.20
C ARG A 11 34.10 22.57 -43.79
N PRO A 12 33.51 23.79 -43.71
CA PRO A 12 32.48 24.42 -44.55
C PRO A 12 33.08 25.62 -45.37
N PRO A 13 32.26 26.52 -45.94
CA PRO A 13 32.31 27.91 -45.44
C PRO A 13 30.96 28.67 -45.41
N SER A 14 31.02 29.91 -44.92
CA SER A 14 29.92 30.83 -44.61
C SER A 14 29.73 31.98 -45.63
N GLY A 15 28.54 32.57 -45.70
CA GLY A 15 28.30 33.89 -46.33
C GLY A 15 26.84 34.35 -46.20
N ASN A 16 26.61 35.55 -45.68
CA ASN A 16 25.28 36.18 -45.54
C ASN A 16 24.87 36.89 -46.84
N GLU A 17 23.57 36.97 -47.13
CA GLU A 17 22.84 38.27 -47.16
C GLU A 17 21.30 38.05 -47.26
N SER A 18 20.54 39.14 -47.36
CA SER A 18 19.17 39.26 -46.81
C SER A 18 18.09 39.62 -47.84
N VAL A 19 16.83 39.62 -47.38
CA VAL A 19 15.63 40.37 -47.84
C VAL A 19 14.39 39.51 -48.19
N SER A 20 13.25 40.04 -47.73
CA SER A 20 11.80 39.79 -47.90
C SER A 20 11.27 39.14 -49.21
N ASP A 21 10.00 38.74 -49.36
CA ASP A 21 8.80 38.79 -48.50
C ASP A 21 7.74 37.76 -48.97
N GLU A 22 6.63 37.72 -48.21
CA GLU A 22 5.25 37.35 -48.59
C GLU A 22 4.60 36.17 -47.84
N THR A 23 3.32 36.39 -47.56
CA THR A 23 2.55 35.75 -46.49
C THR A 23 1.18 35.35 -47.02
N VAL A 24 0.73 34.12 -46.77
CA VAL A 24 -0.70 33.77 -46.84
C VAL A 24 -1.12 33.02 -45.59
N ILE A 25 -1.98 33.65 -44.79
CA ILE A 25 -2.66 33.07 -43.63
C ILE A 25 -4.16 33.11 -43.90
N HIS A 26 -4.85 31.97 -43.77
CA HIS A 26 -6.29 31.96 -43.60
C HIS A 26 -6.65 31.76 -42.12
N ARG A 27 -7.38 32.72 -41.55
CA ARG A 27 -8.07 32.64 -40.26
C ARG A 27 -9.58 32.68 -40.48
N VAL A 28 -10.34 31.99 -39.63
CA VAL A 28 -11.75 32.28 -39.37
C VAL A 28 -11.87 32.66 -37.88
N PRO A 29 -12.52 33.78 -37.51
CA PRO A 29 -12.48 34.31 -36.14
C PRO A 29 -13.68 33.90 -35.28
N PHE A 30 -13.46 33.83 -33.97
CA PHE A 30 -14.50 34.02 -32.95
C PHE A 30 -14.42 35.45 -32.41
N ILE A 31 -15.57 36.11 -32.24
CA ILE A 31 -15.68 37.51 -31.79
C ILE A 31 -16.33 37.56 -30.40
N ILE A 32 -15.85 38.45 -29.53
CA ILE A 32 -16.46 38.80 -28.23
C ILE A 32 -16.93 40.27 -28.27
N SER A 33 -17.94 40.57 -27.47
CA SER A 33 -18.86 41.72 -27.50
C SER A 33 -18.27 43.14 -27.34
N ASN A 34 -18.94 44.12 -27.96
CA ASN A 34 -19.60 45.25 -27.25
C ASN A 34 -20.38 46.19 -28.18
N SER A 35 -21.63 46.54 -27.83
CA SER A 35 -22.25 47.85 -28.12
C SER A 35 -23.49 48.07 -27.26
N ALA A 36 -23.86 49.33 -27.01
CA ALA A 36 -24.97 49.74 -26.17
C ALA A 36 -25.92 50.72 -26.91
N ASP A 37 -27.09 50.94 -26.31
CA ASP A 37 -28.08 52.01 -26.55
C ASP A 37 -28.91 52.05 -27.85
N LYS A 38 -30.24 51.90 -27.69
CA LYS A 38 -31.20 53.04 -27.75
C LYS A 38 -32.69 52.65 -27.45
N TYR A 39 -33.22 53.17 -26.33
CA TYR A 39 -34.48 53.95 -26.14
C TYR A 39 -35.84 53.52 -26.77
N PRO A 40 -37.02 53.77 -26.10
CA PRO A 40 -37.51 55.12 -25.70
C PRO A 40 -38.17 55.28 -24.30
N LYS A 41 -38.74 56.48 -24.04
CA LYS A 41 -39.14 57.08 -22.73
C LYS A 41 -40.68 57.21 -22.53
N ILE A 42 -41.06 57.76 -21.33
CA ILE A 42 -42.34 58.41 -20.90
C ILE A 42 -43.34 57.44 -20.22
N GLY A 43 -44.03 57.74 -19.09
CA GLY A 43 -44.04 58.91 -18.19
C GLY A 43 -45.02 58.76 -16.98
N HIS A 44 -44.97 59.68 -16.01
CA HIS A 44 -45.72 59.76 -14.71
C HIS A 44 -47.16 59.21 -14.58
N ARG A 45 -47.54 58.67 -13.39
CA ARG A 45 -48.36 59.39 -12.36
C ARG A 45 -48.74 58.60 -11.06
N SER A 46 -48.84 59.38 -9.96
CA SER A 46 -49.73 59.29 -8.76
C SER A 46 -49.87 58.05 -7.86
N ARG A 47 -49.62 58.32 -6.56
CA ARG A 47 -50.19 57.74 -5.31
C ARG A 47 -51.59 57.12 -5.43
N THR A 48 -51.86 56.07 -4.64
CA THR A 48 -53.08 55.95 -3.78
C THR A 48 -52.75 55.10 -2.55
N VAL A 49 -53.37 55.41 -1.41
CA VAL A 49 -53.23 54.74 -0.10
C VAL A 49 -54.44 53.85 0.14
N TYR A 50 -54.27 52.64 0.71
CA TYR A 50 -55.27 52.02 1.60
C TYR A 50 -54.61 51.18 2.70
N ASN A 51 -55.33 50.97 3.79
CA ASN A 51 -54.81 50.62 5.12
C ASN A 51 -55.70 49.56 5.80
N VAL A 52 -55.16 48.82 6.79
CA VAL A 52 -55.88 47.91 7.73
C VAL A 52 -56.45 46.62 7.09
N SER A 53 -56.11 45.40 7.53
CA SER A 53 -56.54 44.85 8.84
C SER A 53 -55.72 43.66 9.39
N LYS A 54 -55.85 43.42 10.70
CA LYS A 54 -55.24 42.31 11.46
C LYS A 54 -56.16 41.08 11.50
N LYS A 55 -55.59 39.86 11.52
CA LYS A 55 -56.08 38.76 12.39
C LYS A 55 -55.09 37.59 12.59
N HIS A 56 -54.61 37.47 13.83
CA HIS A 56 -54.22 36.27 14.59
C HIS A 56 -52.87 35.52 14.37
N PHE A 57 -52.38 35.04 15.53
CA PHE A 57 -51.10 34.41 15.94
C PHE A 57 -51.18 32.85 15.92
N PRO A 58 -50.20 32.03 16.42
CA PRO A 58 -48.85 32.30 16.97
C PRO A 58 -47.70 31.38 16.42
N HIS A 59 -46.53 31.46 17.09
CA HIS A 59 -45.39 30.50 17.11
C HIS A 59 -44.22 30.71 16.12
N VAL A 60 -43.35 31.66 16.49
CA VAL A 60 -41.90 31.53 16.28
C VAL A 60 -41.21 31.62 17.65
N ARG A 61 -40.58 30.52 18.11
CA ARG A 61 -39.58 30.54 19.19
C ARG A 61 -38.28 29.96 18.65
N ARG A 62 -37.21 30.75 18.78
CA ARG A 62 -35.77 30.43 18.81
C ARG A 62 -35.36 29.03 18.32
N PHE A 63 -34.62 29.00 17.21
CA PHE A 63 -33.59 27.98 16.99
C PHE A 63 -32.28 28.47 17.62
N ASP A 64 -31.68 27.66 18.48
CA ASP A 64 -30.52 28.06 19.29
C ASP A 64 -29.17 27.96 18.55
N HIS A 65 -28.19 28.72 19.06
CA HIS A 65 -26.85 28.97 18.52
C HIS A 65 -25.92 27.74 18.31
N LEU A 66 -26.41 26.51 18.46
CA LEU A 66 -25.59 25.28 18.48
C LEU A 66 -25.22 24.70 17.10
N GLN A 67 -25.82 25.16 16.00
CA GLN A 67 -25.44 24.70 14.65
C GLN A 67 -24.35 25.55 13.99
N PHE A 68 -24.27 26.86 14.27
CA PHE A 68 -23.25 27.72 13.67
C PHE A 68 -21.82 27.41 14.16
N SER A 69 -21.66 26.91 15.39
CA SER A 69 -20.36 26.47 15.91
C SER A 69 -19.85 25.16 15.27
N ARG A 70 -20.75 24.28 14.80
CA ARG A 70 -20.36 23.08 14.04
C ARG A 70 -20.01 23.42 12.58
N LEU A 71 -20.72 24.38 11.98
CA LEU A 71 -20.40 24.84 10.62
C LEU A 71 -19.04 25.57 10.58
N SER A 72 -18.74 26.44 11.55
CA SER A 72 -17.46 27.14 11.60
C SER A 72 -16.26 26.21 11.84
N VAL A 73 -16.41 25.14 12.64
CA VAL A 73 -15.37 24.10 12.77
C VAL A 73 -15.18 23.30 11.47
N LEU A 74 -16.23 23.06 10.68
CA LEU A 74 -16.11 22.46 9.35
C LEU A 74 -15.34 23.39 8.39
N VAL A 75 -15.76 24.66 8.32
CA VAL A 75 -15.17 25.68 7.44
C VAL A 75 -13.70 25.95 7.80
N MET A 76 -13.34 26.00 9.09
CA MET A 76 -11.96 26.18 9.55
C MET A 76 -11.02 25.04 9.14
N ASN A 77 -11.52 23.81 8.93
CA ASN A 77 -10.70 22.71 8.38
C ASN A 77 -10.59 22.79 6.84
N HIS A 78 -11.64 23.22 6.14
CA HIS A 78 -11.62 23.33 4.66
C HIS A 78 -10.68 24.43 4.14
N HIS A 79 -10.43 25.50 4.91
CA HIS A 79 -9.49 26.54 4.51
C HIS A 79 -8.10 26.01 4.15
N LYS A 80 -7.64 24.90 4.75
CA LYS A 80 -6.29 24.34 4.47
C LYS A 80 -6.09 23.95 3.00
N TYR A 81 -7.11 23.45 2.30
CA TYR A 81 -6.97 23.00 0.91
C TYR A 81 -7.01 24.14 -0.11
N LEU A 82 -7.83 25.17 0.15
CA LEU A 82 -7.79 26.41 -0.65
C LEU A 82 -6.50 27.20 -0.38
N ILE A 83 -6.03 27.17 0.88
CA ILE A 83 -4.69 27.66 1.26
C ILE A 83 -3.61 26.87 0.53
N VAL A 84 -3.70 25.54 0.34
CA VAL A 84 -2.69 24.78 -0.44
C VAL A 84 -2.59 25.24 -1.89
N LEU A 85 -3.71 25.48 -2.59
CA LEU A 85 -3.66 26.05 -3.96
C LEU A 85 -3.01 27.45 -3.95
N LEU A 86 -3.44 28.33 -3.04
CA LEU A 86 -2.87 29.66 -2.89
C LEU A 86 -1.40 29.65 -2.45
N VAL A 87 -0.98 28.68 -1.62
CA VAL A 87 0.38 28.51 -1.09
C VAL A 87 1.29 27.87 -2.13
N VAL A 88 0.81 26.96 -2.97
CA VAL A 88 1.58 26.47 -4.14
C VAL A 88 1.81 27.62 -5.11
N SER A 89 0.77 28.40 -5.47
CA SER A 89 0.94 29.61 -6.30
C SER A 89 1.86 30.66 -5.64
N PHE A 90 1.77 30.86 -4.32
CA PHE A 90 2.60 31.80 -3.58
C PHE A 90 4.04 31.30 -3.38
N LEU A 91 4.28 30.00 -3.24
CA LEU A 91 5.62 29.40 -3.24
C LEU A 91 6.26 29.48 -4.62
N CYS A 92 5.55 29.18 -5.71
CA CYS A 92 6.07 29.40 -7.07
C CYS A 92 6.46 30.88 -7.26
N TYR A 93 5.65 31.82 -6.74
CA TYR A 93 5.93 33.25 -6.80
C TYR A 93 7.09 33.72 -5.90
N THR A 94 7.26 33.14 -4.70
CA THR A 94 8.34 33.50 -3.77
C THR A 94 9.65 32.79 -4.04
N LEU A 95 9.64 31.53 -4.49
CA LEU A 95 10.84 30.82 -4.97
C LEU A 95 11.46 31.55 -6.18
N ALA A 96 10.63 32.11 -7.06
CA ALA A 96 11.08 32.98 -8.15
C ALA A 96 11.69 34.33 -7.69
N LYS A 97 11.56 34.70 -6.41
CA LYS A 97 12.06 35.95 -5.81
C LYS A 97 13.21 35.78 -4.81
N VAL A 98 13.41 34.60 -4.23
CA VAL A 98 14.30 34.39 -3.07
C VAL A 98 15.64 33.71 -3.41
N ARG A 99 15.80 33.15 -4.62
CA ARG A 99 17.08 32.53 -5.07
C ARG A 99 17.47 32.99 -6.47
N SER A 100 18.77 32.92 -6.78
CA SER A 100 19.25 33.20 -8.13
C SER A 100 18.72 32.15 -9.12
N LYS A 101 18.32 32.58 -10.32
CA LYS A 101 17.78 31.68 -11.37
C LYS A 101 18.73 30.51 -11.69
N ARG A 102 20.04 30.73 -11.53
CA ARG A 102 21.09 29.75 -11.84
C ARG A 102 21.04 28.52 -10.93
N GLN A 103 20.88 28.71 -9.62
CA GLN A 103 20.78 27.60 -8.66
C GLN A 103 19.53 26.74 -8.93
N ILE A 104 18.40 27.38 -9.22
CA ILE A 104 17.14 26.71 -9.54
C ILE A 104 17.25 25.90 -10.84
N LEU A 105 17.95 26.43 -11.85
CA LEU A 105 18.22 25.71 -13.11
C LEU A 105 19.16 24.51 -12.91
N GLU A 106 20.20 24.65 -12.08
CA GLU A 106 21.11 23.55 -11.74
C GLU A 106 20.40 22.44 -10.93
N ASP A 107 19.56 22.81 -9.95
CA ASP A 107 18.75 21.87 -9.17
C ASP A 107 17.68 21.17 -10.05
N LEU A 108 16.98 21.90 -10.94
CA LEU A 108 16.01 21.32 -11.88
C LEU A 108 16.68 20.41 -12.92
N ASN A 109 17.89 20.73 -13.39
CA ASN A 109 18.64 19.85 -14.28
C ASN A 109 19.13 18.56 -13.57
N SER A 110 19.19 18.54 -12.23
CA SER A 110 19.42 17.31 -11.44
C SER A 110 18.16 16.46 -11.26
N LEU A 111 16.97 17.02 -11.55
CA LEU A 111 15.69 16.31 -11.64
C LEU A 111 15.43 15.91 -13.09
N GLY A 112 16.33 15.08 -13.63
CA GLY A 112 16.34 14.60 -15.02
C GLY A 112 16.86 13.17 -15.13
N PRO A 113 16.86 12.57 -16.34
CA PRO A 113 17.15 11.15 -16.54
C PRO A 113 18.57 10.79 -16.08
N GLY A 114 18.67 10.16 -14.90
CA GLY A 114 19.93 9.83 -14.22
C GLY A 114 19.99 10.28 -12.74
N GLY A 115 19.07 11.12 -12.27
CA GLY A 115 19.05 11.61 -10.88
C GLY A 115 18.18 10.78 -9.93
N ASN A 116 18.79 10.15 -8.91
CA ASN A 116 18.10 9.46 -7.80
C ASN A 116 17.43 10.42 -6.77
N LYS A 117 16.94 11.59 -7.21
CA LYS A 117 16.35 12.61 -6.32
C LYS A 117 15.01 13.11 -6.84
N SER A 118 14.15 13.48 -5.90
CA SER A 118 12.82 14.03 -6.08
C SER A 118 12.71 15.41 -5.45
N LEU A 119 11.65 16.17 -5.76
CA LEU A 119 11.36 17.44 -5.08
C LEU A 119 11.21 17.28 -3.54
N GLY A 120 10.77 16.10 -3.09
CA GLY A 120 10.63 15.74 -1.66
C GLY A 120 11.94 15.56 -0.90
N ASP A 121 13.08 15.48 -1.61
CA ASP A 121 14.42 15.44 -1.01
C ASP A 121 14.98 16.86 -0.76
N TYR A 122 14.44 17.87 -1.45
CA TYR A 122 14.82 19.28 -1.30
C TYR A 122 13.84 20.06 -0.40
N VAL A 123 12.56 19.67 -0.38
CA VAL A 123 11.52 20.26 0.47
C VAL A 123 10.76 19.17 1.20
N ASP A 124 10.98 19.07 2.52
CA ASP A 124 10.31 18.09 3.37
C ASP A 124 8.88 18.51 3.72
N PHE A 125 7.96 18.28 2.78
CA PHE A 125 6.53 18.60 2.94
C PHE A 125 5.87 17.95 4.15
N SER A 126 6.45 16.87 4.73
CA SER A 126 5.93 16.24 5.97
C SER A 126 5.93 17.18 7.18
N ARG A 127 6.81 18.20 7.19
CA ARG A 127 6.86 19.20 8.28
C ARG A 127 5.74 20.23 8.26
N VAL A 128 5.06 20.38 7.12
CA VAL A 128 4.02 21.40 6.90
C VAL A 128 2.64 20.77 6.65
N LEU A 129 2.62 19.62 5.95
CA LEU A 129 1.42 18.89 5.52
C LEU A 129 1.30 17.48 6.13
N GLY A 130 2.26 17.09 6.98
CA GLY A 130 2.21 15.82 7.70
C GLY A 130 1.18 15.83 8.82
N LEU A 131 0.67 14.64 9.16
CA LEU A 131 -0.19 14.48 10.33
C LEU A 131 0.58 14.73 11.65
N ASP A 132 -0.10 15.38 12.59
CA ASP A 132 0.38 15.63 13.94
C ASP A 132 0.39 14.31 14.74
N TYR A 133 1.57 13.80 15.07
CA TYR A 133 1.77 12.64 15.95
C TYR A 133 2.33 13.03 17.34
N GLY A 134 2.13 14.29 17.74
CA GLY A 134 2.63 14.85 18.99
C GLY A 134 3.90 15.68 18.76
N ASN A 135 4.67 15.92 19.83
CA ASN A 135 5.92 16.66 19.71
C ASN A 135 6.92 15.90 18.81
N PRO A 136 7.35 16.44 17.65
CA PRO A 136 8.27 15.77 16.73
C PRO A 136 9.74 15.76 17.21
N ILE A 137 10.05 16.53 18.25
CA ILE A 137 11.35 16.57 18.94
C ILE A 137 11.10 16.42 20.45
N PRO A 138 10.56 15.27 20.90
CA PRO A 138 10.29 15.04 22.31
C PRO A 138 11.62 14.87 23.04
N ARG A 139 11.74 15.41 24.26
CA ARG A 139 12.94 15.24 25.10
C ARG A 139 13.04 13.77 25.52
N ILE A 140 13.81 12.98 24.77
CA ILE A 140 13.98 11.54 24.98
C ILE A 140 14.54 11.28 26.38
N ARG A 141 13.93 10.33 27.09
CA ARG A 141 14.34 9.90 28.43
C ARG A 141 15.56 8.99 28.31
N LYS A 142 16.43 8.97 29.34
CA LYS A 142 17.57 8.03 29.40
C LYS A 142 17.12 6.56 29.36
N SER A 143 15.94 6.27 29.92
CA SER A 143 15.32 4.95 29.83
C SER A 143 13.80 5.01 29.75
N TYR A 144 13.24 3.94 29.17
CA TYR A 144 11.80 3.68 29.04
C TYR A 144 11.47 2.31 29.62
N ASP A 145 10.20 2.07 29.90
CA ASP A 145 9.75 0.75 30.30
C ASP A 145 9.76 -0.18 29.08
N PHE A 146 9.22 0.29 27.94
CA PHE A 146 9.28 -0.40 26.65
C PHE A 146 9.84 0.47 25.52
N ILE A 147 10.55 -0.17 24.58
CA ILE A 147 11.00 0.44 23.32
C ILE A 147 10.44 -0.39 22.17
N VAL A 148 9.62 0.22 21.33
CA VAL A 148 9.05 -0.37 20.11
C VAL A 148 9.82 0.16 18.90
N VAL A 149 10.26 -0.73 18.02
CA VAL A 149 11.08 -0.41 16.85
C VAL A 149 10.28 -0.69 15.58
N GLY A 150 9.87 0.35 14.88
CA GLY A 150 9.01 0.29 13.67
C GLY A 150 7.56 0.64 13.98
N ALA A 151 7.03 1.63 13.26
CA ALA A 151 5.64 2.11 13.38
C ALA A 151 4.73 1.54 12.27
N GLY A 152 4.88 0.25 11.97
CA GLY A 152 3.89 -0.51 11.20
C GLY A 152 2.61 -0.81 12.01
N PRO A 153 1.64 -1.58 11.46
CA PRO A 153 0.41 -1.96 12.16
C PRO A 153 0.63 -2.54 13.55
N ALA A 154 1.49 -3.56 13.64
CA ALA A 154 1.78 -4.25 14.89
C ALA A 154 2.44 -3.31 15.92
N GLY A 155 3.48 -2.58 15.53
CA GLY A 155 4.19 -1.64 16.40
C GLY A 155 3.35 -0.45 16.85
N CYS A 156 2.45 0.07 15.99
CA CYS A 156 1.46 1.07 16.38
C CYS A 156 0.49 0.54 17.44
N SER A 157 0.06 -0.72 17.30
CA SER A 157 -0.90 -1.36 18.21
C SER A 157 -0.26 -1.56 19.59
N VAL A 158 0.94 -2.13 19.62
CA VAL A 158 1.76 -2.28 20.83
C VAL A 158 2.02 -0.93 21.51
N ALA A 159 2.44 0.09 20.77
CA ALA A 159 2.71 1.41 21.34
C ALA A 159 1.45 2.10 21.88
N ASN A 160 0.29 1.88 21.26
CA ASN A 160 -0.99 2.33 21.79
C ASN A 160 -1.35 1.59 23.08
N HIS A 161 -1.48 0.26 23.04
CA HIS A 161 -2.00 -0.51 24.16
C HIS A 161 -1.09 -0.49 25.40
N LEU A 162 0.23 -0.53 25.23
CA LEU A 162 1.16 -0.41 26.36
C LEU A 162 1.16 1.00 27.00
N SER A 163 0.76 2.04 26.25
CA SER A 163 0.68 3.41 26.78
C SER A 163 -0.71 3.79 27.35
N GLU A 164 -1.68 2.87 27.35
CA GLU A 164 -2.97 3.04 28.04
C GLU A 164 -2.78 3.24 29.55
N ASN A 165 -1.88 2.47 30.16
CA ASN A 165 -1.49 2.65 31.56
C ASN A 165 -0.55 3.87 31.67
N PRO A 166 -0.96 4.98 32.32
CA PRO A 166 -0.19 6.23 32.34
C PRO A 166 1.14 6.12 33.11
N THR A 167 1.34 5.06 33.90
CA THR A 167 2.61 4.81 34.61
C THR A 167 3.68 4.22 33.67
N VAL A 168 3.28 3.58 32.57
CA VAL A 168 4.14 2.87 31.62
C VAL A 168 4.68 3.83 30.57
N LYS A 169 6.00 3.96 30.51
CA LYS A 169 6.70 4.84 29.57
C LYS A 169 7.12 4.07 28.33
N VAL A 170 6.57 4.46 27.19
CA VAL A 170 6.80 3.82 25.87
C VAL A 170 7.55 4.79 24.96
N LEU A 171 8.55 4.27 24.24
CA LEU A 171 9.20 4.94 23.12
C LEU A 171 8.95 4.14 21.85
N LEU A 172 8.34 4.78 20.85
CA LEU A 172 8.20 4.23 19.49
C LEU A 172 9.20 4.95 18.57
N LEU A 173 10.10 4.19 17.96
CA LEU A 173 11.10 4.67 17.00
C LEU A 173 10.72 4.21 15.60
N ASP A 174 10.72 5.12 14.62
CA ASP A 174 10.57 4.77 13.20
C ASP A 174 11.55 5.54 12.34
N LEU A 175 12.13 4.88 11.34
CA LEU A 175 13.16 5.45 10.46
C LEU A 175 12.61 6.36 9.36
N GLY A 176 11.31 6.29 9.07
CA GLY A 176 10.66 7.08 8.04
C GLY A 176 9.93 8.32 8.59
N LYS A 177 9.19 8.97 7.70
CA LYS A 177 8.53 10.26 7.96
C LYS A 177 7.07 10.08 8.44
N PRO A 178 6.48 11.11 9.07
CA PRO A 178 5.02 11.21 9.25
C PRO A 178 4.28 11.19 7.91
N GLU A 179 3.11 10.54 7.86
CA GLU A 179 2.21 10.54 6.70
C GLU A 179 1.80 11.95 6.24
N ILE A 180 1.84 12.20 4.92
CA ILE A 180 1.36 13.45 4.27
C ILE A 180 -0.06 13.26 3.72
N SER A 181 -0.99 14.08 4.22
CA SER A 181 -2.44 13.89 4.03
C SER A 181 -2.98 14.14 2.61
N ILE A 182 -2.16 14.65 1.68
CA ILE A 182 -2.63 14.90 0.29
C ILE A 182 -2.26 13.78 -0.70
N MET A 183 -1.31 12.92 -0.36
CA MET A 183 -0.74 11.94 -1.30
C MET A 183 -1.03 10.51 -0.89
N GLN A 184 -0.97 10.19 0.40
CA GLN A 184 -1.28 8.85 0.90
C GLN A 184 -2.79 8.63 1.10
N ASP A 185 -3.53 9.69 1.45
CA ASP A 185 -4.95 9.61 1.83
C ASP A 185 -5.87 9.15 0.71
N VAL A 186 -5.49 9.36 -0.55
CA VAL A 186 -6.32 9.10 -1.74
C VAL A 186 -6.09 7.65 -2.22
N PRO A 187 -7.08 6.74 -2.12
CA PRO A 187 -6.90 5.35 -2.53
C PRO A 187 -6.41 5.14 -3.98
N ALA A 188 -6.90 5.96 -4.92
CA ALA A 188 -6.55 5.83 -6.34
C ALA A 188 -5.12 6.25 -6.70
N THR A 189 -4.35 6.84 -5.78
CA THR A 189 -2.96 7.23 -6.05
C THR A 189 -1.94 6.14 -5.71
N ASN A 190 -2.38 4.94 -5.31
CA ASN A 190 -1.52 3.81 -4.93
C ASN A 190 -0.36 3.53 -5.90
N ILE A 191 -0.59 3.59 -7.22
CA ILE A 191 0.46 3.39 -8.23
C ILE A 191 1.57 4.47 -8.21
N TYR A 192 1.25 5.68 -7.74
CA TYR A 192 2.22 6.78 -7.57
C TYR A 192 2.91 6.73 -6.20
N GLN A 193 2.23 6.21 -5.17
CA GLN A 193 2.74 6.18 -3.79
C GLN A 193 4.03 5.36 -3.65
N VAL A 194 4.22 4.33 -4.49
CA VAL A 194 5.44 3.49 -4.49
C VAL A 194 6.67 4.21 -5.06
N SER A 195 6.49 5.31 -5.80
CA SER A 195 7.59 6.15 -6.31
C SER A 195 8.00 7.26 -5.34
N THR A 196 7.49 7.23 -4.10
CA THR A 196 7.77 8.24 -3.07
C THR A 196 8.76 7.73 -2.02
N ALA A 197 9.29 8.64 -1.20
CA ALA A 197 10.12 8.32 -0.04
C ALA A 197 9.44 7.44 1.04
N TYR A 198 8.14 7.13 0.89
CA TYR A 198 7.39 6.20 1.75
C TYR A 198 7.48 4.73 1.29
N ASN A 199 8.21 4.44 0.22
CA ASN A 199 8.57 3.10 -0.19
C ASN A 199 10.08 2.90 -0.04
N PHE A 200 10.50 1.73 0.41
CA PHE A 200 11.90 1.31 0.30
C PHE A 200 12.32 0.96 -1.12
N ALA A 201 11.36 0.61 -1.98
CA ALA A 201 11.57 0.23 -3.37
C ALA A 201 12.65 -0.86 -3.54
N TYR A 202 12.63 -1.88 -2.67
CA TYR A 202 13.49 -3.04 -2.84
C TYR A 202 13.16 -3.77 -4.15
N VAL A 203 14.06 -4.64 -4.57
CA VAL A 203 13.90 -5.51 -5.73
C VAL A 203 14.43 -6.90 -5.39
N SER A 204 13.89 -7.93 -6.03
CA SER A 204 14.44 -9.29 -5.92
C SER A 204 15.86 -9.35 -6.50
N GLU A 205 16.60 -10.42 -6.20
CA GLU A 205 17.72 -10.80 -7.06
C GLU A 205 17.22 -11.23 -8.46
N PRO A 206 18.07 -11.23 -9.51
CA PRO A 206 17.64 -11.56 -10.88
C PRO A 206 17.04 -12.96 -10.97
N GLN A 207 15.94 -13.08 -11.71
CA GLN A 207 15.11 -14.28 -11.76
C GLN A 207 15.34 -15.09 -13.03
N ALA A 208 15.34 -16.42 -12.88
CA ALA A 208 15.50 -17.36 -13.99
C ALA A 208 14.16 -17.97 -14.49
N LYS A 209 13.09 -17.88 -13.68
CA LYS A 209 11.80 -18.55 -13.93
C LYS A 209 10.57 -17.65 -13.79
N GLY A 210 10.69 -16.47 -13.20
CA GLY A 210 9.62 -15.47 -13.08
C GLY A 210 10.14 -14.07 -13.35
N CYS A 211 9.27 -13.07 -13.40
CA CYS A 211 9.58 -11.67 -13.69
C CYS A 211 10.45 -11.46 -14.96
N LEU A 212 10.35 -12.36 -15.93
CA LEU A 212 11.19 -12.33 -17.15
C LEU A 212 10.87 -11.08 -18.01
N GLY A 213 9.65 -10.54 -17.88
CA GLY A 213 9.21 -9.29 -18.49
C GLY A 213 9.52 -8.02 -17.69
N MET A 214 10.28 -8.13 -16.60
CA MET A 214 10.61 -7.00 -15.72
C MET A 214 12.04 -6.52 -15.93
N LYS A 215 12.29 -5.23 -15.69
CA LYS A 215 13.60 -4.57 -15.81
C LYS A 215 14.65 -5.36 -15.03
N GLU A 216 15.71 -5.79 -15.71
CA GLU A 216 16.80 -6.64 -15.19
C GLU A 216 16.37 -8.06 -14.73
N HIS A 217 15.20 -8.54 -15.17
CA HIS A 217 14.54 -9.75 -14.64
C HIS A 217 14.35 -9.72 -13.12
N ARG A 218 14.08 -8.53 -12.56
CA ARG A 218 13.95 -8.31 -11.11
C ARG A 218 12.56 -7.80 -10.76
N CYS A 219 11.87 -8.56 -9.91
CA CYS A 219 10.56 -8.19 -9.39
C CYS A 219 10.66 -6.97 -8.47
N ALA A 220 9.66 -6.10 -8.50
CA ALA A 220 9.54 -5.02 -7.52
C ALA A 220 9.17 -5.59 -6.15
N TRP A 221 9.89 -5.23 -5.09
CA TRP A 221 9.62 -5.68 -3.71
C TRP A 221 9.29 -4.45 -2.84
N HIS A 222 8.07 -3.93 -2.98
CA HIS A 222 7.64 -2.74 -2.26
C HIS A 222 7.49 -3.00 -0.76
N HIS A 223 7.93 -2.04 0.06
CA HIS A 223 7.80 -2.10 1.51
C HIS A 223 7.66 -0.68 2.05
N GLY A 224 6.68 -0.45 2.93
CA GLY A 224 6.42 0.90 3.44
C GLY A 224 7.51 1.41 4.37
N ARG A 225 7.70 2.73 4.36
CA ARG A 225 8.72 3.48 5.13
C ARG A 225 8.10 4.72 5.75
N GLY A 226 7.82 4.72 7.05
CA GLY A 226 7.24 5.85 7.77
C GLY A 226 6.20 5.44 8.80
N LEU A 227 5.64 6.44 9.49
CA LEU A 227 4.60 6.22 10.50
C LEU A 227 3.33 5.67 9.83
N GLY A 228 3.08 4.37 10.03
CA GLY A 228 2.05 3.58 9.35
C GLY A 228 2.61 2.35 8.61
N GLY A 229 3.92 2.31 8.33
CA GLY A 229 4.58 1.25 7.56
C GLY A 229 3.92 1.02 6.21
N SER A 230 3.80 -0.24 5.78
CA SER A 230 3.20 -0.61 4.49
C SER A 230 1.72 -0.22 4.33
N THR A 231 1.00 0.15 5.40
CA THR A 231 -0.38 0.67 5.24
C THR A 231 -0.47 2.02 4.56
N LEU A 232 0.64 2.75 4.47
CA LEU A 232 0.75 3.98 3.70
C LEU A 232 0.66 3.75 2.19
N ILE A 233 1.12 2.58 1.70
CA ILE A 233 1.28 2.30 0.26
C ILE A 233 0.52 1.04 -0.23
N ASN A 234 -0.22 0.34 0.63
CA ASN A 234 -0.97 -0.86 0.25
C ASN A 234 -2.27 -0.53 -0.53
N ASN A 235 -2.95 -1.54 -1.06
CA ASN A 235 -4.23 -1.37 -1.79
C ASN A 235 -5.47 -1.32 -0.88
N MET A 236 -5.30 -1.13 0.44
CA MET A 236 -6.35 -1.06 1.48
C MET A 236 -7.25 -2.30 1.67
N ILE A 237 -7.10 -3.35 0.88
CA ILE A 237 -7.91 -4.58 0.97
C ILE A 237 -7.86 -5.16 2.40
N TYR A 238 -9.03 -5.33 3.00
CA TYR A 238 -9.20 -5.92 4.32
C TYR A 238 -9.65 -7.37 4.20
N THR A 239 -8.74 -8.29 4.52
CA THR A 239 -8.97 -9.74 4.59
C THR A 239 -8.35 -10.28 5.88
N ARG A 240 -9.02 -11.22 6.55
CA ARG A 240 -8.60 -11.75 7.86
C ARG A 240 -7.86 -13.08 7.82
N GLY A 241 -8.00 -13.87 6.75
CA GLY A 241 -7.39 -15.20 6.62
C GLY A 241 -8.40 -16.32 6.84
N ASN A 242 -8.07 -17.53 6.40
CA ASN A 242 -8.92 -18.69 6.63
C ASN A 242 -8.74 -19.18 8.07
N TRP A 243 -9.81 -19.62 8.72
CA TRP A 243 -9.74 -20.22 10.05
C TRP A 243 -8.77 -21.42 10.10
N ARG A 244 -8.65 -22.15 8.99
CA ARG A 244 -7.72 -23.29 8.84
C ARG A 244 -6.25 -22.90 8.89
N ASP A 245 -5.90 -21.69 8.46
CA ASP A 245 -4.51 -21.21 8.54
C ASP A 245 -4.09 -21.13 10.01
N TYR A 246 -4.91 -20.48 10.84
CA TYR A 246 -4.71 -20.31 12.29
C TYR A 246 -4.73 -21.64 13.04
N ASP A 247 -5.73 -22.48 12.79
CA ASP A 247 -5.81 -23.80 13.43
C ASP A 247 -4.64 -24.70 13.01
N SER A 248 -4.12 -24.57 11.77
CA SER A 248 -2.89 -25.22 11.34
C SER A 248 -1.65 -24.69 12.06
N TRP A 249 -1.56 -23.38 12.34
CA TRP A 249 -0.46 -22.82 13.14
C TRP A 249 -0.50 -23.38 14.58
N ASN A 250 -1.68 -23.39 15.20
CA ASN A 250 -1.89 -23.95 16.54
C ASN A 250 -1.57 -25.44 16.62
N ALA A 251 -2.07 -26.23 15.67
CA ALA A 251 -1.78 -27.67 15.55
C ALA A 251 -0.30 -27.96 15.25
N SER A 252 0.46 -26.99 14.72
CA SER A 252 1.92 -27.07 14.57
C SER A 252 2.69 -26.74 15.87
N GLY A 253 2.01 -26.68 17.02
CA GLY A 253 2.60 -26.42 18.34
C GLY A 253 2.54 -24.96 18.80
N ASN A 254 1.92 -24.06 18.04
CA ASN A 254 1.79 -22.65 18.42
C ASN A 254 0.53 -22.41 19.27
N VAL A 255 0.51 -22.99 20.47
CA VAL A 255 -0.60 -22.85 21.43
C VAL A 255 -0.91 -21.36 21.64
N GLY A 256 -2.20 -21.01 21.59
CA GLY A 256 -2.66 -19.61 21.67
C GLY A 256 -3.07 -19.02 20.33
N TRP A 257 -2.83 -19.69 19.20
CA TRP A 257 -2.98 -19.12 17.85
C TRP A 257 -4.06 -19.80 16.98
N SER A 258 -4.99 -20.56 17.59
CA SER A 258 -6.17 -21.06 16.87
C SER A 258 -7.08 -19.92 16.42
N TYR A 259 -7.99 -20.19 15.48
CA TYR A 259 -8.92 -19.18 14.98
C TYR A 259 -9.82 -18.62 16.09
N GLU A 260 -10.27 -19.48 17.00
CA GLU A 260 -11.05 -19.09 18.19
C GLU A 260 -10.27 -18.09 19.08
N GLU A 261 -8.95 -18.25 19.21
CA GLU A 261 -8.10 -17.40 20.04
C GLU A 261 -7.60 -16.13 19.34
N VAL A 262 -7.80 -15.98 18.02
CA VAL A 262 -7.44 -14.77 17.26
C VAL A 262 -8.65 -13.96 16.78
N LEU A 263 -9.80 -14.59 16.55
CA LEU A 263 -11.05 -13.93 16.12
C LEU A 263 -11.49 -12.77 17.04
N PRO A 264 -11.42 -12.87 18.38
CA PRO A 264 -11.77 -11.77 19.27
C PRO A 264 -10.93 -10.50 19.03
N TYR A 265 -9.67 -10.65 18.60
CA TYR A 265 -8.78 -9.52 18.30
C TYR A 265 -9.14 -8.85 16.98
N PHE A 266 -9.51 -9.62 15.95
CA PHE A 266 -10.05 -9.06 14.71
C PHE A 266 -11.34 -8.27 14.95
N ILE A 267 -12.27 -8.83 15.73
CA ILE A 267 -13.53 -8.17 16.12
C ILE A 267 -13.25 -6.93 17.00
N ARG A 268 -12.30 -6.99 17.92
CA ARG A 268 -11.93 -5.85 18.80
C ARG A 268 -11.33 -4.67 18.02
N ALA A 269 -10.47 -4.96 17.04
CA ALA A 269 -9.82 -3.94 16.22
C ALA A 269 -10.77 -3.26 15.22
N GLU A 270 -11.81 -3.97 14.77
CA GLU A 270 -12.71 -3.52 13.70
C GLU A 270 -13.85 -2.60 14.16
N LYS A 271 -14.13 -1.63 13.29
CA LYS A 271 -15.38 -0.91 13.19
C LYS A 271 -15.91 -1.03 11.76
N GLU A 272 -16.86 -1.94 11.59
CA GLU A 272 -17.56 -2.18 10.33
C GLU A 272 -18.46 -1.01 9.94
N ASN A 273 -18.54 -0.82 8.63
CA ASN A 273 -19.46 0.04 7.91
C ASN A 273 -19.82 -0.69 6.60
N LEU A 274 -20.31 -1.93 6.76
CA LEU A 274 -20.58 -2.85 5.66
C LEU A 274 -22.07 -2.83 5.30
N ARG A 275 -22.37 -2.74 4.00
CA ARG A 275 -23.73 -2.68 3.45
C ARG A 275 -24.41 -4.03 3.53
N ASP A 276 -23.66 -5.07 3.16
CA ASP A 276 -24.22 -6.39 2.85
C ASP A 276 -24.00 -7.42 3.99
N PHE A 277 -23.02 -7.20 4.89
CA PHE A 277 -22.55 -8.24 5.83
C PHE A 277 -22.45 -7.85 7.32
N GLY A 278 -22.62 -6.58 7.70
CA GLY A 278 -22.36 -6.08 9.06
C GLY A 278 -23.17 -6.71 10.21
N ASN A 279 -24.16 -7.57 9.93
CA ASN A 279 -25.01 -8.25 10.93
C ASN A 279 -24.74 -9.77 11.09
N ASN A 280 -23.71 -10.34 10.45
CA ASN A 280 -23.45 -11.79 10.46
C ASN A 280 -22.81 -12.35 11.76
N GLY A 281 -22.49 -11.49 12.74
CA GLY A 281 -21.86 -11.88 14.01
C GLY A 281 -20.32 -11.98 13.97
N TYR A 282 -19.70 -11.86 12.80
CA TYR A 282 -18.24 -11.89 12.63
C TYR A 282 -17.58 -10.51 12.71
N HIS A 283 -18.33 -9.41 12.77
CA HIS A 283 -17.76 -8.05 12.69
C HIS A 283 -17.81 -7.23 13.98
N GLY A 284 -16.78 -6.41 14.17
CA GLY A 284 -16.67 -5.41 15.24
C GLY A 284 -17.31 -4.07 14.87
N ARG A 285 -17.84 -3.33 15.85
CA ARG A 285 -18.56 -2.05 15.64
C ARG A 285 -17.96 -0.83 16.35
N SER A 286 -16.91 -1.05 17.13
CA SER A 286 -16.36 -0.03 18.06
C SER A 286 -14.83 0.06 18.04
N GLY A 287 -14.16 -0.73 17.21
CA GLY A 287 -12.71 -0.73 17.08
C GLY A 287 -12.14 0.53 16.41
N TYR A 288 -10.82 0.55 16.28
CA TYR A 288 -10.06 1.69 15.76
C TYR A 288 -9.87 1.62 14.23
N LEU A 289 -10.05 0.45 13.61
CA LEU A 289 -10.00 0.26 12.16
C LEU A 289 -11.36 0.49 11.53
N SER A 290 -11.49 1.55 10.73
CA SER A 290 -12.63 1.69 9.83
C SER A 290 -12.51 0.66 8.72
N VAL A 291 -13.46 -0.27 8.65
CA VAL A 291 -13.61 -1.26 7.57
C VAL A 291 -14.93 -0.99 6.88
N GLU A 292 -14.89 -0.56 5.62
CA GLU A 292 -16.07 -0.18 4.86
C GLU A 292 -16.07 -0.85 3.49
N ASP A 293 -17.26 -1.03 2.90
CA ASP A 293 -17.36 -1.31 1.47
C ASP A 293 -16.72 -0.16 0.69
N ILE A 294 -15.93 -0.49 -0.34
CA ILE A 294 -15.41 0.51 -1.29
C ILE A 294 -16.50 1.51 -1.71
N ALA A 295 -16.23 2.79 -1.47
CA ALA A 295 -17.23 3.84 -1.58
C ALA A 295 -17.71 4.02 -3.03
N TYR A 296 -16.80 3.82 -3.99
CA TYR A 296 -17.06 3.77 -5.42
C TYR A 296 -16.90 2.34 -5.95
N ARG A 297 -17.77 1.96 -6.89
CA ARG A 297 -17.72 0.70 -7.65
C ARG A 297 -18.05 1.03 -9.11
N THR A 298 -17.26 0.58 -10.08
CA THR A 298 -17.65 0.64 -11.50
C THR A 298 -18.75 -0.40 -11.81
N PRO A 299 -19.39 -0.32 -12.99
CA PRO A 299 -20.24 -1.40 -13.47
C PRO A 299 -19.51 -2.76 -13.52
N LEU A 300 -18.19 -2.79 -13.78
CA LEU A 300 -17.40 -4.02 -13.89
C LEU A 300 -17.40 -4.85 -12.61
N ALA A 301 -17.28 -4.23 -11.44
CA ALA A 301 -17.36 -4.93 -10.16
C ALA A 301 -18.66 -5.74 -10.06
N SER A 302 -19.79 -5.12 -10.43
CA SER A 302 -21.09 -5.79 -10.39
C SER A 302 -21.24 -6.86 -11.47
N THR A 303 -20.64 -6.66 -12.64
CA THR A 303 -20.57 -7.65 -13.72
C THR A 303 -19.74 -8.86 -13.31
N PHE A 304 -18.60 -8.65 -12.65
CA PHE A 304 -17.75 -9.72 -12.15
C PHE A 304 -18.45 -10.56 -11.09
N VAL A 305 -18.95 -9.94 -10.00
CA VAL A 305 -19.63 -10.67 -8.92
C VAL A 305 -20.79 -11.51 -9.47
N LYS A 306 -21.63 -10.94 -10.34
CA LYS A 306 -22.76 -11.66 -10.95
C LYS A 306 -22.33 -12.77 -11.92
N SER A 307 -21.28 -12.54 -12.71
CA SER A 307 -20.75 -13.56 -13.64
C SER A 307 -20.08 -14.71 -12.88
N ALA A 308 -19.43 -14.43 -11.76
CA ALA A 308 -18.85 -15.43 -10.87
C ALA A 308 -19.95 -16.25 -10.17
N GLN A 309 -21.04 -15.61 -9.74
CA GLN A 309 -22.25 -16.32 -9.27
C GLN A 309 -22.87 -17.21 -10.36
N ALA A 310 -22.99 -16.73 -11.60
CA ALA A 310 -23.44 -17.56 -12.73
C ALA A 310 -22.48 -18.74 -13.03
N ASN A 311 -21.19 -18.58 -12.72
CA ASN A 311 -20.18 -19.64 -12.78
C ASN A 311 -20.18 -20.59 -11.55
N GLY A 312 -21.06 -20.36 -10.57
CA GLY A 312 -21.22 -21.22 -9.38
C GLY A 312 -20.50 -20.74 -8.12
N MET A 313 -19.86 -19.56 -8.11
CA MET A 313 -19.21 -19.01 -6.91
C MET A 313 -20.23 -18.27 -6.03
N PRO A 314 -20.50 -18.69 -4.78
CA PRO A 314 -21.47 -18.01 -3.93
C PRO A 314 -21.00 -16.59 -3.59
N TYR A 315 -21.94 -15.65 -3.44
CA TYR A 315 -21.65 -14.31 -2.94
C TYR A 315 -21.64 -14.36 -1.41
N ILE A 316 -20.50 -14.05 -0.80
CA ILE A 316 -20.22 -14.30 0.62
C ILE A 316 -19.47 -13.16 1.29
N ASP A 317 -19.48 -13.15 2.62
CA ASP A 317 -18.48 -12.44 3.41
C ASP A 317 -17.25 -13.34 3.60
N TYR A 318 -16.19 -13.08 2.84
CA TYR A 318 -14.93 -13.81 2.94
C TYR A 318 -14.17 -13.54 4.27
N ASN A 319 -14.64 -12.62 5.12
CA ASN A 319 -14.13 -12.36 6.47
C ASN A 319 -14.95 -13.06 7.59
N SER A 320 -15.95 -13.87 7.22
CA SER A 320 -16.76 -14.69 8.10
C SER A 320 -16.19 -16.12 8.25
N ARG A 321 -17.06 -17.13 8.38
CA ARG A 321 -16.68 -18.54 8.50
C ARG A 321 -16.12 -19.12 7.20
N ASP A 322 -16.75 -18.79 6.08
CA ASP A 322 -16.48 -19.37 4.77
C ASP A 322 -15.79 -18.37 3.87
N GLN A 323 -14.84 -18.84 3.06
CA GLN A 323 -14.03 -17.99 2.19
C GLN A 323 -14.12 -18.37 0.71
N MET A 324 -14.59 -19.59 0.38
CA MET A 324 -14.79 -20.06 -0.98
C MET A 324 -16.00 -19.36 -1.64
N GLY A 325 -15.73 -18.34 -2.46
CA GLY A 325 -16.78 -17.57 -3.12
C GLY A 325 -16.27 -16.28 -3.72
N VAL A 326 -17.18 -15.37 -4.02
CA VAL A 326 -16.90 -14.06 -4.63
C VAL A 326 -17.48 -12.94 -3.77
N SER A 327 -16.82 -11.78 -3.73
CA SER A 327 -17.38 -10.59 -3.09
C SER A 327 -16.80 -9.28 -3.62
N TYR A 328 -17.39 -8.18 -3.19
CA TYR A 328 -16.79 -6.85 -3.35
C TYR A 328 -15.70 -6.64 -2.29
N VAL A 329 -14.72 -5.78 -2.59
CA VAL A 329 -13.65 -5.44 -1.64
C VAL A 329 -14.21 -4.71 -0.41
N GLN A 330 -13.95 -5.27 0.77
CA GLN A 330 -13.95 -4.56 2.05
C GLN A 330 -12.60 -3.86 2.20
N SER A 331 -12.63 -2.59 2.62
CA SER A 331 -11.49 -1.66 2.54
C SER A 331 -11.18 -1.01 3.88
N LEU A 332 -9.89 -0.89 4.22
CA LEU A 332 -9.37 -0.06 5.31
C LEU A 332 -9.39 1.43 4.92
N THR A 333 -10.60 1.95 4.74
CA THR A 333 -10.88 3.35 4.47
C THR A 333 -11.94 3.89 5.43
N ASN A 334 -11.98 5.21 5.58
CA ASN A 334 -13.00 5.91 6.36
C ASN A 334 -13.59 7.02 5.49
N ARG A 335 -14.80 6.78 4.96
CA ARG A 335 -15.45 7.66 3.98
C ARG A 335 -14.59 7.85 2.73
N GLY A 336 -13.99 6.77 2.23
CA GLY A 336 -13.16 6.76 1.02
C GLY A 336 -11.75 7.34 1.18
N ILE A 337 -11.31 7.65 2.40
CA ILE A 337 -9.93 8.08 2.73
C ILE A 337 -9.16 6.90 3.32
N ARG A 338 -7.92 6.66 2.88
CA ARG A 338 -7.01 5.62 3.41
C ARG A 338 -6.91 5.69 4.95
N TRP A 339 -7.12 4.56 5.62
CA TRP A 339 -7.02 4.46 7.08
C TRP A 339 -5.72 3.76 7.51
N SER A 340 -4.62 4.52 7.52
CA SER A 340 -3.28 4.02 7.89
C SER A 340 -3.18 3.64 9.38
N ALA A 341 -2.23 2.77 9.74
CA ALA A 341 -2.03 2.33 11.11
C ALA A 341 -1.72 3.48 12.08
N ALA A 342 -0.86 4.41 11.68
CA ALA A 342 -0.54 5.56 12.51
C ALA A 342 -1.74 6.52 12.65
N ARG A 343 -2.51 6.76 11.57
CA ARG A 343 -3.75 7.55 11.62
C ARG A 343 -4.79 6.92 12.55
N ALA A 344 -4.92 5.59 12.54
CA ALA A 344 -5.89 4.87 13.37
C ALA A 344 -5.49 4.80 14.86
N LEU A 345 -4.21 4.52 15.16
CA LEU A 345 -3.75 4.16 16.50
C LEU A 345 -2.96 5.27 17.22
N LEU A 346 -2.12 6.04 16.50
CA LEU A 346 -1.21 7.01 17.10
C LEU A 346 -1.78 8.43 17.11
N HIS A 347 -2.40 8.86 16.00
CA HIS A 347 -2.97 10.22 15.89
C HIS A 347 -4.02 10.54 16.97
N PRO A 348 -4.94 9.64 17.37
CA PRO A 348 -5.89 9.92 18.45
C PRO A 348 -5.22 10.11 19.82
N ILE A 349 -4.15 9.36 20.09
CA ILE A 349 -3.50 9.30 21.42
C ILE A 349 -2.29 10.23 21.58
N ARG A 350 -1.92 10.97 20.53
CA ARG A 350 -0.70 11.82 20.42
C ARG A 350 -0.42 12.83 21.54
N ARG A 351 -1.36 13.03 22.47
CA ARG A 351 -1.24 13.88 23.66
C ARG A 351 -0.84 13.12 24.93
N ARG A 352 -0.76 11.78 24.90
CA ARG A 352 -0.29 10.93 26.01
C ARG A 352 1.16 11.28 26.37
N GLN A 353 1.40 11.74 27.60
CA GLN A 353 2.72 12.19 28.06
C GLN A 353 3.72 11.05 28.31
N ASN A 354 3.21 9.83 28.46
CA ASN A 354 3.97 8.60 28.68
C ASN A 354 4.40 7.90 27.38
N LEU A 355 3.82 8.25 26.23
CA LEU A 355 4.22 7.78 24.89
C LEU A 355 5.06 8.85 24.19
N HIS A 356 6.27 8.51 23.75
CA HIS A 356 7.04 9.33 22.80
C HIS A 356 7.11 8.60 21.46
N VAL A 357 6.68 9.27 20.39
CA VAL A 357 6.85 8.81 19.00
C VAL A 357 8.00 9.60 18.37
N LEU A 358 8.98 8.92 17.80
CA LEU A 358 10.16 9.53 17.20
C LEU A 358 10.32 9.08 15.73
N PRO A 359 9.82 9.86 14.75
CA PRO A 359 10.08 9.63 13.34
C PRO A 359 11.51 10.04 12.96
N GLU A 360 11.97 9.58 11.79
CA GLU A 360 13.32 9.77 11.27
C GLU A 360 14.43 9.25 12.22
N ALA A 361 14.13 8.22 13.02
CA ALA A 361 15.02 7.57 13.98
C ALA A 361 15.31 6.11 13.56
N TRP A 362 16.40 5.90 12.84
CA TRP A 362 16.78 4.59 12.31
C TRP A 362 17.48 3.76 13.39
N VAL A 363 16.83 2.72 13.90
CA VAL A 363 17.45 1.79 14.87
C VAL A 363 18.45 0.90 14.14
N THR A 364 19.72 0.96 14.56
CA THR A 364 20.84 0.29 13.89
C THR A 364 21.38 -0.91 14.65
N LYS A 365 21.13 -1.01 15.96
CA LYS A 365 21.52 -2.18 16.77
C LYS A 365 20.70 -2.30 18.05
N VAL A 366 20.27 -3.51 18.41
CA VAL A 366 19.80 -3.83 19.77
C VAL A 366 21.02 -4.02 20.66
N LEU A 367 21.04 -3.34 21.80
CA LEU A 367 22.12 -3.47 22.78
C LEU A 367 21.81 -4.67 23.67
N ILE A 368 22.69 -5.66 23.67
CA ILE A 368 22.47 -6.95 24.32
C ILE A 368 23.67 -7.28 25.19
N ASP A 369 23.40 -7.70 26.42
CA ASP A 369 24.38 -8.29 27.33
C ASP A 369 24.69 -9.73 26.90
N LYS A 370 25.96 -10.02 26.56
CA LYS A 370 26.37 -11.28 25.93
C LYS A 370 26.28 -12.49 26.88
N GLU A 371 26.49 -12.27 28.18
CA GLU A 371 26.54 -13.32 29.20
C GLU A 371 25.13 -13.71 29.66
N THR A 372 24.33 -12.71 30.05
CA THR A 372 22.96 -12.91 30.56
C THR A 372 21.91 -13.11 29.47
N LYS A 373 22.27 -12.85 28.20
CA LYS A 373 21.40 -12.78 27.01
C LYS A 373 20.27 -11.77 27.15
N THR A 374 20.54 -10.62 27.76
CA THR A 374 19.50 -9.63 28.09
C THR A 374 19.56 -8.42 27.16
N ALA A 375 18.45 -8.06 26.52
CA ALA A 375 18.34 -6.78 25.81
C ALA A 375 18.31 -5.61 26.82
N LEU A 376 19.25 -4.67 26.64
CA LEU A 376 19.48 -3.52 27.51
C LEU A 376 18.87 -2.22 26.94
N GLY A 377 18.60 -2.18 25.64
CA GLY A 377 18.15 -0.97 24.94
C GLY A 377 18.46 -1.03 23.45
N VAL A 378 18.48 0.12 22.79
CA VAL A 378 18.80 0.22 21.36
C VAL A 378 19.74 1.40 21.06
N ARG A 379 20.52 1.25 20.00
CA ARG A 379 21.23 2.34 19.31
C ARG A 379 20.43 2.73 18.07
N TYR A 380 20.27 4.03 17.86
CA TYR A 380 19.62 4.58 16.66
C TYR A 380 20.36 5.81 16.14
N THR A 381 20.13 6.15 14.88
CA THR A 381 20.62 7.38 14.27
C THR A 381 19.49 8.31 13.86
N ARG A 382 19.72 9.62 13.97
CA ARG A 382 18.77 10.68 13.59
C ARG A 382 19.57 11.93 13.24
N ASN A 383 19.26 12.56 12.10
CA ASN A 383 19.99 13.74 11.60
C ASN A 383 21.53 13.55 11.54
N GLY A 384 21.98 12.37 11.12
CA GLY A 384 23.41 12.00 11.06
C GLY A 384 24.09 11.71 12.40
N MET A 385 23.43 11.95 13.53
CA MET A 385 23.96 11.69 14.88
C MET A 385 23.52 10.32 15.40
N SER A 386 24.38 9.66 16.18
CA SER A 386 24.08 8.40 16.87
C SER A 386 23.64 8.63 18.31
N PHE A 387 22.63 7.87 18.74
CA PHE A 387 22.03 7.94 20.07
C PHE A 387 21.85 6.54 20.66
N THR A 388 21.80 6.47 21.99
CA THR A 388 21.51 5.25 22.75
C THR A 388 20.37 5.55 23.73
N VAL A 389 19.44 4.61 23.87
CA VAL A 389 18.35 4.67 24.85
C VAL A 389 18.14 3.30 25.48
N MET A 390 18.01 3.27 26.81
CA MET A 390 17.96 2.03 27.60
C MET A 390 16.51 1.59 27.88
N VAL A 391 16.31 0.29 28.06
CA VAL A 391 15.01 -0.31 28.40
C VAL A 391 15.03 -0.87 29.82
N LYS A 392 13.86 -0.90 30.47
CA LYS A 392 13.69 -1.56 31.77
C LYS A 392 12.99 -2.90 31.65
N ARG A 393 11.92 -2.98 30.84
CA ARG A 393 11.15 -4.21 30.58
C ARG A 393 11.58 -4.86 29.29
N GLU A 394 11.12 -4.41 28.11
CA GLU A 394 11.38 -5.14 26.85
C GLU A 394 11.61 -4.23 25.64
N VAL A 395 12.55 -4.65 24.76
CA VAL A 395 12.67 -4.17 23.38
C VAL A 395 11.77 -5.03 22.50
N ILE A 396 10.93 -4.38 21.69
CA ILE A 396 9.93 -5.02 20.84
C ILE A 396 10.23 -4.60 19.40
N LEU A 397 10.59 -5.57 18.56
CA LEU A 397 10.89 -5.34 17.14
C LEU A 397 9.61 -5.50 16.32
N SER A 398 9.20 -4.44 15.64
CA SER A 398 8.03 -4.34 14.78
C SER A 398 8.39 -3.68 13.43
N ALA A 399 9.62 -3.89 12.98
CA ALA A 399 10.20 -3.26 11.79
C ALA A 399 9.80 -3.95 10.47
N GLY A 400 8.83 -4.87 10.53
CA GLY A 400 8.36 -5.68 9.41
C GLY A 400 9.28 -6.88 9.17
N ALA A 401 8.82 -7.79 8.31
CA ALA A 401 9.51 -9.06 8.05
C ALA A 401 11.00 -8.87 7.72
N PHE A 402 11.35 -7.84 6.96
CA PHE A 402 12.75 -7.59 6.59
C PHE A 402 13.53 -6.86 7.68
N GLY A 403 12.99 -5.75 8.20
CA GLY A 403 13.71 -4.90 9.16
C GLY A 403 14.00 -5.60 10.48
N SER A 404 13.06 -6.40 10.99
CA SER A 404 13.24 -7.11 12.27
C SER A 404 14.31 -8.21 12.16
N ALA A 405 14.30 -8.99 11.06
CA ALA A 405 15.30 -10.02 10.81
C ALA A 405 16.72 -9.43 10.59
N GLN A 406 16.82 -8.37 9.78
CA GLN A 406 18.07 -7.65 9.56
C GLN A 406 18.64 -7.09 10.88
N LEU A 407 17.80 -6.45 11.70
CA LEU A 407 18.23 -5.86 12.96
C LEU A 407 18.66 -6.90 14.00
N LEU A 408 18.00 -8.08 14.06
CA LEU A 408 18.46 -9.20 14.89
C LEU A 408 19.87 -9.66 14.47
N MET A 409 20.08 -9.91 13.18
CA MET A 409 21.39 -10.36 12.67
C MET A 409 22.50 -9.33 12.92
N LEU A 410 22.26 -8.04 12.66
CA LEU A 410 23.20 -6.94 13.00
C LEU A 410 23.46 -6.80 14.52
N SER A 411 22.55 -7.34 15.33
CA SER A 411 22.65 -7.42 16.79
C SER A 411 23.33 -8.70 17.29
N GLY A 412 23.80 -9.59 16.41
CA GLY A 412 24.46 -10.85 16.78
C GLY A 412 23.50 -12.02 17.06
N VAL A 413 22.23 -11.89 16.67
CA VAL A 413 21.20 -12.92 16.83
C VAL A 413 20.76 -13.42 15.45
N GLY A 414 21.17 -14.64 15.07
CA GLY A 414 20.96 -15.15 13.72
C GLY A 414 21.89 -16.32 13.37
N PRO A 415 21.94 -16.74 12.09
CA PRO A 415 22.64 -17.96 11.68
C PRO A 415 24.15 -17.81 11.90
N LYS A 416 24.73 -18.67 12.76
CA LYS A 416 26.12 -18.59 13.22
C LYS A 416 27.12 -18.39 12.09
N ASP A 417 27.03 -19.21 11.05
CA ASP A 417 28.03 -19.21 9.98
C ASP A 417 27.94 -17.93 9.15
N HIS A 418 26.72 -17.49 8.83
CA HIS A 418 26.50 -16.21 8.14
C HIS A 418 26.94 -14.99 8.97
N LEU A 419 26.71 -14.99 10.29
CA LEU A 419 27.22 -13.93 11.17
C LEU A 419 28.76 -13.94 11.25
N SER A 420 29.37 -15.12 11.24
CA SER A 420 30.83 -15.29 11.17
C SER A 420 31.41 -14.75 9.86
N ASP A 421 30.81 -15.08 8.71
CA ASP A 421 31.19 -14.58 7.38
C ASP A 421 31.09 -13.03 7.31
N MET A 422 30.07 -12.47 7.96
CA MET A 422 29.90 -11.03 8.08
C MET A 422 30.82 -10.39 9.14
N GLY A 423 31.64 -11.14 9.89
CA GLY A 423 32.46 -10.59 10.96
C GLY A 423 31.63 -9.90 12.05
N ILE A 424 30.48 -10.49 12.39
CA ILE A 424 29.57 -10.07 13.47
C ILE A 424 29.71 -11.06 14.62
N GLU A 425 29.89 -10.53 15.84
CA GLU A 425 29.97 -11.36 17.04
C GLU A 425 28.65 -12.11 17.29
N LEU A 426 28.73 -13.45 17.35
CA LEU A 426 27.60 -14.29 17.71
C LEU A 426 27.23 -14.10 19.19
N ILE A 427 25.99 -13.66 19.42
CA ILE A 427 25.34 -13.68 20.73
C ILE A 427 24.44 -14.89 20.85
N GLN A 428 23.61 -15.18 19.85
CA GLN A 428 22.67 -16.30 19.87
C GLN A 428 22.48 -16.87 18.47
N ASN A 429 22.68 -18.18 18.31
CA ASN A 429 22.45 -18.88 17.05
C ASN A 429 20.96 -19.16 16.86
N LEU A 430 20.35 -18.63 15.81
CA LEU A 430 18.94 -18.84 15.44
C LEU A 430 18.77 -18.78 13.92
N PRO A 431 17.76 -19.43 13.34
CA PRO A 431 17.47 -19.46 11.91
C PRO A 431 16.85 -18.14 11.38
N VAL A 432 17.33 -16.99 11.85
CA VAL A 432 16.82 -15.66 11.47
C VAL A 432 17.03 -15.45 9.98
N GLY A 433 15.94 -15.18 9.26
CA GLY A 433 15.92 -15.01 7.82
C GLY A 433 16.03 -16.30 7.01
N GLU A 434 16.19 -17.49 7.60
CA GLU A 434 16.38 -18.73 6.82
C GLU A 434 15.12 -19.18 6.06
N THR A 435 13.94 -18.76 6.49
CA THR A 435 12.67 -18.96 5.78
C THR A 435 12.05 -17.62 5.41
N LEU A 436 11.61 -17.49 4.16
CA LEU A 436 10.82 -16.39 3.65
C LEU A 436 9.77 -16.93 2.68
N TYR A 437 8.51 -16.56 2.89
CA TYR A 437 7.45 -16.72 1.90
C TYR A 437 6.89 -15.35 1.52
N GLU A 438 6.26 -15.28 0.35
CA GLU A 438 5.41 -14.17 -0.10
C GLU A 438 4.32 -14.73 -1.01
N HIS A 439 3.31 -13.95 -1.38
CA HIS A 439 2.29 -14.39 -2.33
C HIS A 439 2.70 -13.97 -3.75
N PRO A 440 3.00 -14.93 -4.65
CA PRO A 440 3.27 -14.64 -6.05
C PRO A 440 1.97 -14.59 -6.87
N GLY A 441 2.04 -14.03 -8.07
CA GLY A 441 0.92 -14.00 -9.01
C GLY A 441 1.31 -13.65 -10.43
N ALA A 442 0.30 -13.31 -11.23
CA ALA A 442 0.49 -12.80 -12.58
C ALA A 442 -0.29 -11.50 -12.80
N ILE A 443 0.18 -10.70 -13.75
CA ILE A 443 -0.53 -9.54 -14.29
C ILE A 443 -1.38 -10.02 -15.47
N GLY A 444 -2.70 -9.95 -15.35
CA GLY A 444 -3.63 -10.46 -16.36
C GLY A 444 -4.15 -11.87 -16.03
N PRO A 445 -5.06 -12.41 -16.87
CA PRO A 445 -5.42 -11.98 -18.22
C PRO A 445 -6.09 -10.60 -18.32
N VAL A 446 -5.90 -9.96 -19.48
CA VAL A 446 -6.57 -8.72 -19.87
C VAL A 446 -7.77 -9.03 -20.77
N PHE A 447 -8.85 -8.27 -20.60
CA PHE A 447 -10.05 -8.34 -21.42
C PHE A 447 -10.42 -6.95 -21.95
N THR A 448 -10.78 -6.85 -23.23
CA THR A 448 -11.33 -5.65 -23.87
C THR A 448 -12.86 -5.71 -23.89
N ILE A 449 -13.52 -4.56 -24.05
CA ILE A 449 -14.98 -4.43 -23.95
C ILE A 449 -15.51 -3.72 -25.20
N GLY A 450 -16.33 -4.42 -25.98
CA GLY A 450 -16.84 -3.91 -27.26
C GLY A 450 -18.07 -3.00 -27.18
N LYS A 451 -18.84 -3.04 -26.10
CA LYS A 451 -20.06 -2.20 -25.92
C LYS A 451 -19.86 -1.06 -24.93
N HIS A 452 -20.71 -0.05 -25.03
CA HIS A 452 -20.67 1.09 -24.13
C HIS A 452 -21.17 0.73 -22.72
N ILE A 453 -20.24 0.70 -21.77
CA ILE A 453 -20.50 0.88 -20.35
C ILE A 453 -19.62 2.03 -19.84
N ASP A 454 -20.10 2.74 -18.81
CA ASP A 454 -19.38 3.87 -18.22
C ASP A 454 -18.27 3.36 -17.29
N ASN A 455 -17.17 2.91 -17.90
CA ASN A 455 -16.04 2.29 -17.20
C ASN A 455 -14.65 2.67 -17.75
N LEU A 456 -14.55 3.68 -18.63
CA LEU A 456 -13.24 4.15 -19.09
C LEU A 456 -12.56 4.93 -17.95
N ILE A 457 -11.82 4.20 -17.11
CA ILE A 457 -10.94 4.77 -16.10
C ILE A 457 -9.64 5.09 -16.78
N ASN A 458 -9.41 6.38 -17.00
CA ASN A 458 -8.14 6.93 -17.45
C ASN A 458 -7.76 8.04 -16.47
N PHE A 459 -6.55 7.99 -15.91
CA PHE A 459 -6.15 8.89 -14.83
C PHE A 459 -6.04 10.35 -15.29
N ASP A 460 -5.68 10.62 -16.54
CA ASP A 460 -5.55 11.98 -17.09
C ASP A 460 -6.92 12.66 -17.21
N TYR A 461 -7.92 11.94 -17.72
CA TYR A 461 -9.28 12.45 -17.85
C TYR A 461 -10.07 12.41 -16.54
N GLY A 462 -9.62 11.61 -15.56
CA GLY A 462 -10.24 11.48 -14.24
C GLY A 462 -9.98 12.68 -13.30
N ILE A 463 -8.87 13.41 -13.45
CA ILE A 463 -8.50 14.53 -12.57
C ILE A 463 -9.24 15.82 -12.97
N THR A 464 -10.47 15.94 -12.47
CA THR A 464 -11.30 17.15 -12.62
C THR A 464 -11.67 17.78 -11.28
N VAL A 465 -12.10 19.05 -11.30
CA VAL A 465 -12.67 19.72 -10.11
C VAL A 465 -13.88 18.95 -9.57
N SER A 466 -14.71 18.36 -10.45
CA SER A 466 -15.84 17.51 -10.03
C SER A 466 -15.36 16.27 -9.27
N SER A 467 -14.35 15.57 -9.79
CA SER A 467 -13.76 14.38 -9.14
C SER A 467 -13.13 14.72 -7.79
N ALA A 468 -12.46 15.86 -7.67
CA ALA A 468 -11.91 16.36 -6.40
C ALA A 468 -13.02 16.70 -5.39
N VAL A 469 -14.10 17.35 -5.83
CA VAL A 469 -15.26 17.64 -4.97
C VAL A 469 -15.97 16.35 -4.53
N GLN A 470 -16.15 15.38 -5.42
CA GLN A 470 -16.71 14.06 -5.07
C GLN A 470 -15.86 13.37 -4.00
N TYR A 471 -14.53 13.36 -4.17
CA TYR A 471 -13.60 12.78 -3.19
C TYR A 471 -13.71 13.43 -1.81
N LEU A 472 -13.82 14.78 -1.74
CA LEU A 472 -14.02 15.50 -0.48
C LEU A 472 -15.33 15.13 0.25
N PHE A 473 -16.32 14.58 -0.47
CA PHE A 473 -17.56 14.03 0.09
C PHE A 473 -17.55 12.50 0.24
N GLY A 474 -16.39 11.85 0.08
CA GLY A 474 -16.23 10.39 0.18
C GLY A 474 -16.90 9.63 -0.96
N ARG A 475 -16.83 10.15 -2.18
CA ARG A 475 -17.45 9.59 -3.40
C ARG A 475 -16.50 9.64 -4.60
N GLY A 476 -16.87 8.92 -5.66
CA GLY A 476 -16.17 8.95 -6.95
C GLY A 476 -14.88 8.13 -6.98
N MET A 477 -14.32 7.96 -8.18
CA MET A 477 -13.22 7.02 -8.44
C MET A 477 -12.01 7.13 -7.51
N PHE A 478 -11.69 8.35 -7.03
CA PHE A 478 -10.53 8.57 -6.16
C PHE A 478 -10.63 7.91 -4.79
N THR A 479 -11.82 7.43 -4.40
CA THR A 479 -12.05 6.65 -3.16
C THR A 479 -11.79 5.15 -3.31
N CYS A 480 -11.35 4.68 -4.48
CA CYS A 480 -11.07 3.26 -4.76
C CYS A 480 -9.65 3.09 -5.32
N SER A 481 -8.96 2.00 -4.98
CA SER A 481 -7.61 1.63 -5.49
C SER A 481 -7.65 0.92 -6.87
N LEU A 482 -8.76 1.08 -7.59
CA LEU A 482 -9.18 0.30 -8.78
C LEU A 482 -9.33 -1.22 -8.58
N THR A 483 -9.04 -1.73 -7.37
CA THR A 483 -9.33 -3.11 -6.99
C THR A 483 -10.72 -3.17 -6.39
N GLU A 484 -11.68 -3.80 -7.08
CA GLU A 484 -13.10 -3.65 -6.73
C GLU A 484 -13.76 -4.93 -6.18
N SER A 485 -13.28 -6.09 -6.61
CA SER A 485 -13.87 -7.38 -6.25
C SER A 485 -12.81 -8.47 -6.13
N LEU A 486 -13.10 -9.49 -5.32
CA LEU A 486 -12.22 -10.62 -5.02
C LEU A 486 -13.00 -11.93 -5.22
N GLY A 487 -12.34 -12.99 -5.63
CA GLY A 487 -12.91 -14.34 -5.65
C GLY A 487 -11.88 -15.40 -5.26
N TYR A 488 -12.24 -16.29 -4.34
CA TYR A 488 -11.37 -17.35 -3.85
C TYR A 488 -11.74 -18.68 -4.50
N LEU A 489 -10.72 -19.46 -4.87
CA LEU A 489 -10.89 -20.76 -5.50
C LEU A 489 -9.83 -21.76 -5.03
N LYS A 490 -10.12 -23.02 -5.32
CA LYS A 490 -9.29 -24.19 -5.02
C LYS A 490 -8.64 -24.68 -6.32
N SER A 491 -7.32 -24.75 -6.37
CA SER A 491 -6.62 -25.36 -7.52
C SER A 491 -6.55 -26.88 -7.38
N THR A 492 -6.44 -27.59 -8.49
CA THR A 492 -6.25 -29.06 -8.51
C THR A 492 -4.90 -29.48 -7.92
N VAL A 493 -3.95 -28.55 -7.84
CA VAL A 493 -2.59 -28.71 -7.31
C VAL A 493 -2.41 -28.05 -5.95
N SER A 494 -3.50 -27.76 -5.22
CA SER A 494 -3.46 -27.18 -3.88
C SER A 494 -2.61 -28.03 -2.91
N PRO A 495 -1.80 -27.44 -2.02
CA PRO A 495 -1.07 -28.21 -1.01
C PRO A 495 -1.96 -28.75 0.11
N ASN A 496 -3.18 -28.23 0.25
CA ASN A 496 -4.14 -28.57 1.30
C ASN A 496 -5.21 -29.52 0.75
N SER A 497 -5.51 -30.62 1.45
CA SER A 497 -6.50 -31.62 1.03
C SER A 497 -7.96 -31.22 1.27
N ASP A 498 -8.21 -30.26 2.16
CA ASP A 498 -9.55 -29.76 2.45
C ASP A 498 -10.11 -28.96 1.24
N PRO A 499 -11.28 -29.33 0.68
CA PRO A 499 -11.83 -28.71 -0.52
C PRO A 499 -12.20 -27.24 -0.32
N ASP A 500 -12.55 -26.82 0.90
CA ASP A 500 -13.00 -25.46 1.19
C ASP A 500 -11.89 -24.57 1.76
N TRP A 501 -10.63 -24.99 1.59
CA TRP A 501 -9.44 -24.20 1.90
C TRP A 501 -8.80 -23.66 0.61
N PRO A 502 -9.16 -22.43 0.17
CA PRO A 502 -8.66 -21.86 -1.08
C PRO A 502 -7.15 -21.59 -1.02
N ASP A 503 -6.49 -21.87 -2.15
CA ASP A 503 -5.09 -21.58 -2.40
C ASP A 503 -4.87 -20.51 -3.48
N VAL A 504 -5.92 -20.06 -4.17
CA VAL A 504 -5.85 -18.99 -5.18
C VAL A 504 -6.93 -17.94 -4.95
N GLU A 505 -6.56 -16.66 -5.08
CA GLU A 505 -7.48 -15.53 -5.17
C GLU A 505 -7.41 -14.89 -6.56
N LEU A 506 -8.56 -14.49 -7.08
CA LEU A 506 -8.73 -13.68 -8.28
C LEU A 506 -9.08 -12.26 -7.88
N ILE A 507 -8.13 -11.35 -8.03
CA ILE A 507 -8.31 -9.93 -7.76
C ILE A 507 -8.78 -9.28 -9.07
N GLN A 508 -9.98 -8.67 -9.07
CA GLN A 508 -10.50 -7.96 -10.24
C GLN A 508 -10.13 -6.47 -10.18
N ILE A 509 -9.43 -6.00 -11.22
CA ILE A 509 -9.02 -4.61 -11.41
C ILE A 509 -9.89 -3.95 -12.48
N ALA A 510 -10.42 -2.77 -12.20
CA ALA A 510 -11.27 -2.00 -13.11
C ALA A 510 -10.46 -1.12 -14.07
N GLY A 511 -9.50 -1.74 -14.77
CA GLY A 511 -8.57 -1.08 -15.68
C GLY A 511 -7.38 -1.99 -15.97
N THR A 512 -6.35 -1.43 -16.59
CA THR A 512 -5.10 -2.08 -17.00
C THR A 512 -3.90 -1.16 -16.75
N ILE A 513 -2.69 -1.70 -16.85
CA ILE A 513 -1.46 -0.86 -16.83
C ILE A 513 -1.40 0.09 -18.02
N GLY A 514 -2.12 -0.21 -19.11
CA GLY A 514 -2.22 0.66 -20.27
C GLY A 514 -2.96 1.98 -20.03
N ASP A 515 -3.73 2.10 -18.94
CA ASP A 515 -4.55 3.29 -18.63
C ASP A 515 -3.77 4.43 -17.92
N ASP A 516 -2.51 4.18 -17.55
CA ASP A 516 -1.57 5.19 -17.04
C ASP A 516 -0.72 5.74 -18.19
N SER A 517 -0.87 7.02 -18.51
CA SER A 517 -0.02 7.71 -19.48
C SER A 517 1.37 8.04 -18.93
N SER A 518 1.51 8.02 -17.61
CA SER A 518 2.76 8.24 -16.90
C SER A 518 3.56 6.92 -16.79
N PRO A 519 4.85 6.96 -16.44
CA PRO A 519 5.63 5.74 -16.23
C PRO A 519 5.34 5.07 -14.87
N SER A 520 4.30 5.45 -14.12
CA SER A 520 4.15 5.05 -12.71
C SER A 520 3.71 3.61 -12.55
N ALA A 521 2.65 3.17 -13.25
CA ALA A 521 2.24 1.77 -13.28
C ALA A 521 3.35 0.87 -13.87
N GLN A 522 4.03 1.33 -14.92
CA GLN A 522 5.17 0.62 -15.48
C GLN A 522 6.32 0.45 -14.46
N ASN A 523 6.64 1.50 -13.69
CA ASN A 523 7.69 1.44 -12.67
C ASN A 523 7.27 0.69 -11.39
N TYR A 524 5.99 0.71 -11.02
CA TYR A 524 5.41 -0.08 -9.94
C TYR A 524 5.69 -1.57 -10.16
N PHE A 525 5.30 -2.10 -11.32
CA PHE A 525 5.55 -3.50 -11.67
C PHE A 525 6.96 -3.76 -12.23
N ARG A 526 7.76 -2.72 -12.47
CA ARG A 526 9.06 -2.77 -13.18
C ARG A 526 8.99 -3.35 -14.60
N ILE A 527 7.89 -3.18 -15.33
CA ILE A 527 7.70 -3.72 -16.68
C ILE A 527 8.70 -3.12 -17.68
N THR A 528 9.28 -3.93 -18.57
CA THR A 528 10.20 -3.45 -19.63
C THR A 528 9.50 -2.53 -20.64
N ASP A 529 10.27 -1.66 -21.29
CA ASP A 529 9.73 -0.74 -22.31
C ASP A 529 9.17 -1.49 -23.54
N GLU A 530 9.73 -2.67 -23.83
CA GLU A 530 9.25 -3.60 -24.86
C GLU A 530 7.83 -4.09 -24.56
N ILE A 531 7.60 -4.68 -23.38
CA ILE A 531 6.28 -5.17 -22.97
C ILE A 531 5.30 -4.01 -22.81
N MET A 532 5.73 -2.89 -22.24
CA MET A 532 4.88 -1.71 -22.13
C MET A 532 4.43 -1.24 -23.51
N THR A 533 5.33 -1.18 -24.50
CA THR A 533 5.03 -0.69 -25.85
C THR A 533 4.20 -1.67 -26.68
N ALA A 534 4.52 -2.97 -26.63
CA ALA A 534 3.88 -3.98 -27.48
C ALA A 534 2.56 -4.53 -26.90
N TYR A 535 2.46 -4.66 -25.57
CA TYR A 535 1.31 -5.30 -24.92
C TYR A 535 0.33 -4.31 -24.30
N PHE A 536 0.81 -3.39 -23.45
CA PHE A 536 -0.07 -2.52 -22.64
C PHE A 536 -0.44 -1.19 -23.31
N LYS A 537 0.50 -0.50 -23.97
CA LYS A 537 0.26 0.79 -24.63
C LYS A 537 -0.85 0.78 -25.69
N PRO A 538 -1.10 -0.29 -26.47
CA PRO A 538 -2.26 -0.37 -27.35
C PRO A 538 -3.61 -0.28 -26.63
N LEU A 539 -3.65 -0.51 -25.32
CA LEU A 539 -4.88 -0.46 -24.51
C LEU A 539 -5.24 0.94 -24.01
N PHE A 540 -4.37 1.95 -24.11
CA PHE A 540 -4.57 3.30 -23.51
C PHE A 540 -5.88 4.00 -23.91
N THR A 541 -6.44 3.68 -25.08
CA THR A 541 -7.74 4.20 -25.56
C THR A 541 -8.82 3.13 -25.68
N VAL A 542 -8.53 1.90 -25.25
CA VAL A 542 -9.41 0.73 -25.31
C VAL A 542 -10.02 0.50 -23.94
N ARG A 543 -11.35 0.39 -23.86
CA ARG A 543 -12.01 -0.04 -22.63
C ARG A 543 -11.58 -1.46 -22.31
N ALA A 544 -10.78 -1.62 -21.27
CA ALA A 544 -10.23 -2.88 -20.85
C ALA A 544 -10.25 -3.02 -19.33
N PHE A 545 -10.08 -4.25 -18.87
CA PHE A 545 -9.92 -4.60 -17.46
C PHE A 545 -9.04 -5.85 -17.35
N MET A 546 -8.57 -6.16 -16.15
CA MET A 546 -7.74 -7.34 -15.92
C MET A 546 -8.04 -8.01 -14.59
N TYR A 547 -7.62 -9.28 -14.51
CA TYR A 547 -7.51 -9.99 -13.25
C TYR A 547 -6.05 -10.09 -12.84
N LEU A 548 -5.80 -10.20 -11.55
CA LEU A 548 -4.51 -10.54 -10.98
C LEU A 548 -4.72 -11.81 -10.13
N PRO A 549 -4.40 -13.02 -10.63
CA PRO A 549 -4.40 -14.22 -9.80
C PRO A 549 -3.26 -14.14 -8.78
N MET A 550 -3.56 -14.48 -7.52
CA MET A 550 -2.62 -14.56 -6.40
C MET A 550 -2.62 -15.96 -5.80
N LEU A 551 -1.43 -16.51 -5.55
CA LEU A 551 -1.24 -17.79 -4.86
C LEU A 551 -1.09 -17.54 -3.35
N MET A 552 -1.92 -18.22 -2.55
CA MET A 552 -2.00 -18.07 -1.09
C MET A 552 -1.08 -19.04 -0.34
N HIS A 553 -0.85 -20.24 -0.90
CA HIS A 553 -0.02 -21.28 -0.26
C HIS A 553 1.12 -21.71 -1.18
N PRO A 554 2.11 -20.82 -1.45
CA PRO A 554 3.28 -21.15 -2.25
C PRO A 554 4.10 -22.28 -1.63
N ARG A 555 4.68 -23.11 -2.49
CA ARG A 555 5.69 -24.12 -2.13
C ARG A 555 7.08 -23.55 -2.17
N THR A 556 7.34 -22.59 -3.06
CA THR A 556 8.58 -21.80 -3.10
C THR A 556 8.88 -21.21 -1.72
N LYS A 557 10.14 -21.31 -1.31
CA LYS A 557 10.68 -20.71 -0.09
C LYS A 557 11.97 -19.99 -0.41
N GLY A 558 12.13 -18.78 0.10
CA GLY A 558 13.40 -18.06 0.04
C GLY A 558 14.07 -17.94 1.41
N SER A 559 15.12 -17.14 1.43
CA SER A 559 15.78 -16.65 2.64
C SER A 559 16.18 -15.17 2.52
N LEU A 560 16.38 -14.53 3.66
CA LEU A 560 16.91 -13.18 3.80
C LEU A 560 18.26 -13.25 4.51
N LYS A 561 19.31 -12.69 3.90
CA LYS A 561 20.66 -12.61 4.49
C LYS A 561 21.13 -11.16 4.57
N LEU A 562 22.08 -10.86 5.46
CA LEU A 562 22.77 -9.58 5.41
C LEU A 562 23.61 -9.49 4.13
N ARG A 563 23.55 -8.35 3.45
CA ARG A 563 24.46 -8.02 2.33
C ARG A 563 25.82 -7.56 2.85
N SER A 564 25.81 -6.79 3.93
CA SER A 564 26.98 -6.31 4.66
C SER A 564 26.62 -6.03 6.12
N ARG A 565 27.58 -5.49 6.89
CA ARG A 565 27.34 -4.99 8.26
C ARG A 565 26.75 -3.59 8.32
N ASP A 566 26.54 -2.91 7.19
CA ASP A 566 25.97 -1.57 7.18
C ASP A 566 24.45 -1.65 7.45
N PRO A 567 23.94 -1.04 8.54
CA PRO A 567 22.50 -1.04 8.84
C PRO A 567 21.65 -0.24 7.84
N TYR A 568 22.26 0.52 6.93
CA TYR A 568 21.59 1.30 5.88
C TYR A 568 21.51 0.56 4.54
N GLU A 569 22.30 -0.50 4.34
CA GLU A 569 22.21 -1.32 3.13
C GLU A 569 21.01 -2.29 3.21
N PRO A 570 20.30 -2.53 2.10
CA PRO A 570 19.25 -3.53 2.05
C PRO A 570 19.84 -4.95 2.14
N PRO A 571 19.14 -5.90 2.80
CA PRO A 571 19.56 -7.29 2.82
C PRO A 571 19.54 -7.94 1.42
N LEU A 572 20.10 -9.15 1.35
CA LEU A 572 19.96 -10.07 0.21
C LEU A 572 18.60 -10.77 0.30
N PHE A 573 17.84 -10.72 -0.80
CA PHE A 573 16.54 -11.38 -0.93
C PHE A 573 16.68 -12.60 -1.85
N ASN A 574 17.01 -13.75 -1.26
CA ASN A 574 17.20 -15.00 -1.98
C ASN A 574 15.86 -15.72 -2.14
N TYR A 575 15.08 -15.33 -3.16
CA TYR A 575 13.78 -15.93 -3.46
C TYR A 575 13.68 -16.15 -4.97
N THR A 576 13.33 -17.35 -5.41
CA THR A 576 13.25 -17.73 -6.83
C THR A 576 11.82 -18.12 -7.17
N TYR A 577 11.14 -17.32 -7.99
CA TYR A 577 9.74 -17.57 -8.35
C TYR A 577 9.59 -18.86 -9.17
N PHE A 578 8.55 -19.65 -8.86
CA PHE A 578 8.16 -20.85 -9.60
C PHE A 578 9.25 -21.93 -9.70
N GLU A 579 10.00 -22.15 -8.61
CA GLU A 579 10.86 -23.32 -8.50
C GLU A 579 10.07 -24.63 -8.55
N ASP A 580 8.93 -24.66 -7.84
CA ASP A 580 7.92 -25.71 -7.94
C ASP A 580 6.90 -25.37 -9.04
N ASP A 581 6.71 -26.31 -9.97
CA ASP A 581 5.81 -26.12 -11.11
C ASP A 581 4.32 -26.05 -10.71
N ARG A 582 3.97 -26.57 -9.53
CA ARG A 582 2.59 -26.54 -9.01
C ARG A 582 2.15 -25.13 -8.63
N ASP A 583 3.09 -24.29 -8.19
CA ASP A 583 2.81 -22.88 -7.88
C ASP A 583 2.44 -22.10 -9.17
N LEU A 584 3.11 -22.42 -10.28
CA LEU A 584 2.79 -21.91 -11.61
C LEU A 584 1.44 -22.45 -12.11
N GLN A 585 1.19 -23.75 -11.96
CA GLN A 585 -0.03 -24.41 -12.41
C GLN A 585 -1.29 -23.88 -11.70
N ALA A 586 -1.22 -23.62 -10.40
CA ALA A 586 -2.32 -23.01 -9.64
C ALA A 586 -2.72 -21.63 -10.19
N LEU A 587 -1.74 -20.79 -10.55
CA LEU A 587 -2.00 -19.49 -11.17
C LEU A 587 -2.65 -19.62 -12.56
N VAL A 588 -2.23 -20.61 -13.36
CA VAL A 588 -2.83 -20.91 -14.68
C VAL A 588 -4.30 -21.36 -14.55
N GLU A 589 -4.63 -22.14 -13.51
CA GLU A 589 -6.02 -22.50 -13.20
C GLU A 589 -6.84 -21.30 -12.73
N GLY A 590 -6.22 -20.36 -12.01
CA GLY A 590 -6.81 -19.05 -11.73
C GLY A 590 -7.14 -18.27 -13.02
N ILE A 591 -6.19 -18.18 -13.95
CA ILE A 591 -6.39 -17.55 -15.27
C ILE A 591 -7.53 -18.22 -16.05
N LYS A 592 -7.54 -19.55 -16.15
CA LYS A 592 -8.63 -20.32 -16.78
C LYS A 592 -9.99 -20.05 -16.12
N THR A 593 -10.02 -19.92 -14.79
CA THR A 593 -11.25 -19.58 -14.07
C THR A 593 -11.71 -18.16 -14.35
N ALA A 594 -10.80 -17.18 -14.42
CA ALA A 594 -11.11 -15.81 -14.82
C ALA A 594 -11.69 -15.71 -16.24
N ILE A 595 -11.19 -16.53 -17.18
CA ILE A 595 -11.76 -16.69 -18.53
C ILE A 595 -13.17 -17.29 -18.46
N LYS A 596 -13.37 -18.34 -17.66
CA LYS A 596 -14.69 -19.00 -17.48
C LYS A 596 -15.73 -18.08 -16.83
N ILE A 597 -15.33 -17.23 -15.89
CA ILE A 597 -16.18 -16.17 -15.32
C ILE A 597 -16.53 -15.15 -16.40
N THR A 598 -15.55 -14.71 -17.19
CA THR A 598 -15.76 -13.68 -18.22
C THR A 598 -16.56 -14.18 -19.42
N SER A 599 -16.69 -15.50 -19.61
CA SER A 599 -17.61 -16.10 -20.58
C SER A 599 -19.05 -16.29 -20.08
N GLN A 600 -19.39 -15.83 -18.87
CA GLN A 600 -20.79 -15.79 -18.40
C GLN A 600 -21.47 -14.44 -18.68
N LYS A 601 -22.79 -14.39 -18.52
CA LYS A 601 -23.51 -13.12 -18.35
C LYS A 601 -23.31 -12.60 -16.91
N PRO A 602 -23.15 -11.28 -16.69
CA PRO A 602 -23.33 -10.20 -17.67
C PRO A 602 -22.11 -9.82 -18.53
N PHE A 603 -20.93 -10.45 -18.41
CA PHE A 603 -19.76 -10.07 -19.24
C PHE A 603 -20.00 -10.25 -20.75
N LEU A 604 -20.70 -11.31 -21.16
CA LEU A 604 -21.14 -11.49 -22.55
C LEU A 604 -22.04 -10.34 -23.04
N ASP A 605 -22.87 -9.77 -22.17
CA ASP A 605 -23.82 -8.72 -22.56
C ASP A 605 -23.11 -7.41 -22.91
N ILE A 606 -21.92 -7.15 -22.35
CA ILE A 606 -21.07 -5.99 -22.65
C ILE A 606 -20.02 -6.25 -23.74
N ASP A 607 -20.05 -7.42 -24.39
CA ASP A 607 -19.06 -7.84 -25.40
C ASP A 607 -17.62 -7.85 -24.85
N ALA A 608 -17.44 -8.39 -23.64
CA ALA A 608 -16.12 -8.63 -23.06
C ALA A 608 -15.38 -9.74 -23.82
N LYS A 609 -14.15 -9.46 -24.26
CA LYS A 609 -13.32 -10.37 -25.07
C LYS A 609 -11.92 -10.47 -24.49
N LEU A 610 -11.38 -11.68 -24.48
CA LEU A 610 -9.99 -11.92 -24.06
C LEU A 610 -9.04 -11.18 -25.02
N TYR A 611 -8.10 -10.39 -24.48
CA TYR A 611 -7.15 -9.64 -25.29
C TYR A 611 -6.14 -10.59 -25.96
N SER A 612 -6.23 -10.70 -27.28
CA SER A 612 -5.54 -11.74 -28.07
C SER A 612 -4.15 -11.40 -28.57
N VAL A 613 -3.63 -10.21 -28.24
CA VAL A 613 -2.21 -9.89 -28.44
C VAL A 613 -1.40 -10.79 -27.51
N LYS A 614 -0.37 -11.45 -28.02
CA LYS A 614 0.53 -12.27 -27.20
C LYS A 614 1.47 -11.38 -26.41
N VAL A 615 1.82 -11.76 -25.17
CA VAL A 615 2.90 -11.12 -24.42
C VAL A 615 4.24 -11.37 -25.13
N PRO A 616 5.11 -10.35 -25.29
CA PRO A 616 6.47 -10.53 -25.79
C PRO A 616 7.25 -11.59 -25.01
N GLY A 617 7.94 -12.48 -25.72
CA GLY A 617 8.60 -13.66 -25.17
C GLY A 617 7.71 -14.91 -25.04
N CYS A 618 6.43 -14.84 -25.44
CA CYS A 618 5.48 -15.96 -25.43
C CYS A 618 4.87 -16.25 -26.82
N GLU A 619 5.46 -15.72 -27.90
CA GLU A 619 4.93 -15.79 -29.26
C GLU A 619 4.93 -17.21 -29.84
N GLU A 620 5.86 -18.07 -29.40
CA GLU A 620 5.99 -19.46 -29.85
C GLU A 620 4.80 -20.34 -29.44
N PHE A 621 4.12 -20.01 -28.33
CA PHE A 621 3.01 -20.80 -27.81
C PHE A 621 1.68 -20.41 -28.47
N GLU A 622 0.85 -21.39 -28.81
CA GLU A 622 -0.51 -21.14 -29.29
C GLU A 622 -1.32 -20.38 -28.22
N PHE A 623 -1.99 -19.30 -28.63
CA PHE A 623 -2.67 -18.40 -27.69
C PHE A 623 -3.80 -19.11 -26.93
N ASN A 624 -4.00 -18.73 -25.67
CA ASN A 624 -5.00 -19.32 -24.77
C ASN A 624 -4.84 -20.85 -24.51
N THR A 625 -3.64 -21.40 -24.71
CA THR A 625 -3.27 -22.74 -24.25
C THR A 625 -2.56 -22.70 -22.88
N ASP A 626 -2.45 -23.84 -22.21
CA ASP A 626 -1.71 -23.92 -20.94
C ASP A 626 -0.24 -23.54 -21.10
N ASN A 627 0.41 -23.89 -22.21
CA ASN A 627 1.79 -23.48 -22.47
C ASN A 627 1.92 -21.96 -22.61
N TYR A 628 0.98 -21.31 -23.30
CA TYR A 628 0.94 -19.85 -23.38
C TYR A 628 0.72 -19.21 -22.00
N TRP A 629 -0.23 -19.70 -21.20
CA TRP A 629 -0.48 -19.14 -19.86
C TRP A 629 0.68 -19.39 -18.90
N ARG A 630 1.35 -20.54 -19.01
CA ARG A 630 2.57 -20.86 -18.25
C ARG A 630 3.72 -19.94 -18.64
N CYS A 631 3.83 -19.51 -19.90
CA CYS A 631 4.77 -18.45 -20.30
C CYS A 631 4.33 -17.08 -19.76
N HIS A 632 3.07 -16.70 -19.95
CA HIS A 632 2.48 -15.43 -19.50
C HIS A 632 2.75 -15.17 -18.02
N VAL A 633 2.51 -16.15 -17.14
CA VAL A 633 2.75 -16.03 -15.69
C VAL A 633 4.23 -15.81 -15.36
N LYS A 634 5.16 -16.40 -16.12
CA LYS A 634 6.62 -16.24 -15.92
C LYS A 634 7.14 -14.90 -16.43
N VAL A 635 6.59 -14.40 -17.53
CA VAL A 635 6.97 -13.09 -18.08
C VAL A 635 6.35 -11.97 -17.25
N LEU A 636 5.03 -12.01 -17.05
CA LEU A 636 4.25 -11.02 -16.31
C LEU A 636 3.99 -11.43 -14.86
N THR A 637 5.00 -11.97 -14.19
CA THR A 637 4.93 -12.29 -12.75
C THR A 637 4.72 -11.02 -11.94
N THR A 638 3.85 -11.07 -10.93
CA THR A 638 3.74 -10.02 -9.91
C THR A 638 3.91 -10.61 -8.52
N THR A 639 4.15 -9.73 -7.55
CA THR A 639 4.15 -10.04 -6.12
C THR A 639 3.20 -9.09 -5.42
N TYR A 640 2.59 -9.56 -4.33
CA TYR A 640 1.65 -8.76 -3.54
C TYR A 640 2.23 -8.31 -2.19
N TYR A 641 3.56 -8.41 -2.03
CA TYR A 641 4.30 -7.79 -0.93
C TYR A 641 3.98 -8.36 0.48
N HIS A 642 3.43 -9.58 0.52
CA HIS A 642 3.01 -10.29 1.75
C HIS A 642 4.14 -11.12 2.38
N TYR A 643 5.28 -10.49 2.68
CA TYR A 643 6.46 -11.16 3.19
C TYR A 643 6.29 -11.70 4.63
N VAL A 644 6.58 -12.98 4.86
CA VAL A 644 6.40 -13.66 6.17
C VAL A 644 7.51 -14.67 6.49
N ALA A 645 7.50 -15.20 7.71
CA ALA A 645 8.38 -16.26 8.26
C ALA A 645 9.88 -15.94 8.49
N THR A 646 10.34 -14.73 8.20
CA THR A 646 11.74 -14.32 8.44
C THR A 646 12.18 -14.33 9.91
N CYS A 647 11.22 -14.23 10.82
CA CYS A 647 11.38 -14.38 12.27
C CYS A 647 10.39 -15.43 12.80
N LYS A 648 10.21 -16.53 12.05
CA LYS A 648 9.19 -17.59 12.25
C LYS A 648 8.90 -17.93 13.72
N MET A 649 7.61 -17.92 14.05
CA MET A 649 7.07 -18.48 15.28
C MET A 649 7.05 -20.02 15.21
N GLY A 650 7.41 -20.70 16.28
CA GLY A 650 7.31 -22.15 16.39
C GLY A 650 7.47 -22.63 17.83
N PRO A 651 7.09 -23.89 18.14
CA PRO A 651 7.42 -24.53 19.42
C PRO A 651 8.95 -24.72 19.54
N GLU A 652 9.44 -24.94 20.76
CA GLU A 652 10.89 -25.11 21.03
C GLU A 652 11.50 -26.31 20.28
N THR A 653 10.67 -27.29 19.90
CA THR A 653 11.06 -28.46 19.10
C THR A 653 11.16 -28.18 17.59
N ASP A 654 10.78 -27.00 17.10
CA ASP A 654 10.90 -26.61 15.70
C ASP A 654 12.27 -25.94 15.46
N PRO A 655 13.23 -26.61 14.80
CA PRO A 655 14.58 -26.06 14.59
C PRO A 655 14.61 -24.85 13.65
N THR A 656 13.48 -24.53 12.98
CA THR A 656 13.34 -23.35 12.11
C THR A 656 12.65 -22.17 12.80
N ALA A 657 12.37 -22.27 14.11
CA ALA A 657 11.75 -21.20 14.89
C ALA A 657 12.78 -20.16 15.39
N VAL A 658 12.36 -18.89 15.38
CA VAL A 658 13.11 -17.73 15.88
C VAL A 658 12.45 -17.17 17.15
N VAL A 659 11.11 -17.21 17.20
CA VAL A 659 10.32 -16.80 18.37
C VAL A 659 9.40 -17.91 18.85
N ASP A 660 9.12 -17.90 20.15
CA ASP A 660 8.15 -18.80 20.76
C ASP A 660 6.69 -18.36 20.52
N PRO A 661 5.66 -19.14 20.93
CA PRO A 661 4.26 -18.75 20.77
C PRO A 661 3.82 -17.51 21.57
N ARG A 662 4.66 -16.98 22.48
CA ARG A 662 4.48 -15.66 23.14
C ARG A 662 5.36 -14.57 22.51
N LEU A 663 5.88 -14.83 21.30
CA LEU A 663 6.69 -13.95 20.47
C LEU A 663 8.04 -13.53 21.06
N ARG A 664 8.53 -14.26 22.07
CA ARG A 664 9.85 -14.03 22.69
C ARG A 664 10.93 -14.66 21.83
N VAL A 665 12.02 -13.93 21.59
CA VAL A 665 13.15 -14.46 20.79
C VAL A 665 13.84 -15.57 21.58
N TYR A 666 14.01 -16.75 20.98
CA TYR A 666 14.57 -17.91 21.68
C TYR A 666 15.98 -17.65 22.24
N GLY A 667 16.23 -18.09 23.48
CA GLY A 667 17.48 -17.85 24.19
C GLY A 667 17.72 -16.41 24.65
N MET A 668 16.80 -15.46 24.36
CA MET A 668 16.95 -14.04 24.67
C MET A 668 15.96 -13.59 25.75
N LYS A 669 16.43 -12.72 26.65
CA LYS A 669 15.59 -12.04 27.65
C LYS A 669 15.29 -10.62 27.19
N LYS A 670 14.07 -10.15 27.46
CA LYS A 670 13.62 -8.77 27.21
C LYS A 670 13.57 -8.37 25.73
N LEU A 671 13.40 -9.34 24.83
CA LEU A 671 13.40 -9.13 23.38
C LEU A 671 12.29 -9.93 22.70
N ARG A 672 11.43 -9.25 21.93
CA ARG A 672 10.36 -9.87 21.11
C ARG A 672 10.42 -9.39 19.67
N VAL A 673 9.85 -10.19 18.76
CA VAL A 673 9.46 -9.74 17.42
C VAL A 673 7.94 -9.77 17.34
N VAL A 674 7.33 -8.63 17.01
CA VAL A 674 5.88 -8.43 16.94
C VAL A 674 5.58 -7.72 15.63
N ASP A 675 5.62 -8.49 14.54
CA ASP A 675 5.19 -8.11 13.19
C ASP A 675 4.94 -9.38 12.33
N ILE A 676 4.59 -9.19 11.06
CA ILE A 676 4.29 -10.27 10.10
C ILE A 676 5.45 -11.25 9.84
N GLY A 677 6.69 -10.92 10.20
CA GLY A 677 7.83 -11.83 10.09
C GLY A 677 7.69 -13.08 10.96
N ILE A 678 6.85 -13.06 11.99
CA ILE A 678 6.60 -14.23 12.87
C ILE A 678 5.64 -15.25 12.25
N ILE A 679 4.85 -14.86 11.24
CA ILE A 679 3.83 -15.73 10.64
C ILE A 679 4.51 -17.00 10.07
N PRO A 680 4.16 -18.22 10.55
CA PRO A 680 4.97 -19.42 10.28
C PRO A 680 4.73 -20.05 8.91
N LYS A 681 3.55 -19.81 8.33
CA LYS A 681 3.15 -20.19 6.97
C LYS A 681 2.25 -19.09 6.40
N PRO A 682 2.28 -18.82 5.08
CA PRO A 682 1.34 -17.94 4.40
C PRO A 682 -0.12 -18.23 4.76
N PRO A 683 -0.92 -17.22 5.15
CA PRO A 683 -2.36 -17.34 5.34
C PRO A 683 -3.10 -17.06 4.03
N THR A 684 -4.34 -17.53 3.87
CA THR A 684 -5.22 -17.14 2.76
C THR A 684 -5.76 -15.71 2.97
N ALA A 685 -4.90 -14.70 2.99
CA ALA A 685 -5.29 -13.29 3.06
C ALA A 685 -4.14 -12.31 2.73
N HIS A 686 -4.52 -11.06 2.49
CA HIS A 686 -3.61 -9.92 2.62
C HIS A 686 -3.20 -9.73 4.08
N THR A 687 -1.90 -9.65 4.35
CA THR A 687 -1.34 -9.70 5.72
C THR A 687 -1.63 -8.47 6.59
N THR A 688 -2.34 -7.45 6.09
CA THR A 688 -2.55 -6.17 6.81
C THR A 688 -3.41 -6.34 8.06
N ALA A 689 -4.56 -7.02 8.00
CA ALA A 689 -5.40 -7.22 9.19
C ALA A 689 -4.69 -8.07 10.25
N ILE A 690 -3.97 -9.10 9.77
CA ILE A 690 -3.20 -10.04 10.60
C ILE A 690 -2.09 -9.30 11.37
N ALA A 691 -1.46 -8.31 10.76
CA ALA A 691 -0.46 -7.46 11.42
C ALA A 691 -1.03 -6.65 12.59
N TYR A 692 -2.29 -6.19 12.51
CA TYR A 692 -2.98 -5.57 13.66
C TYR A 692 -3.28 -6.61 14.73
N MET A 693 -3.88 -7.75 14.36
CA MET A 693 -4.17 -8.85 15.29
C MET A 693 -2.94 -9.30 16.08
N ILE A 694 -1.79 -9.47 15.41
CA ILE A 694 -0.51 -9.82 16.06
C ILE A 694 -0.12 -8.74 17.09
N GLY A 695 -0.21 -7.45 16.74
CA GLY A 695 0.13 -6.36 17.66
C GLY A 695 -0.83 -6.26 18.87
N ASP A 696 -2.13 -6.40 18.62
CA ASP A 696 -3.19 -6.42 19.64
C ASP A 696 -3.02 -7.58 20.63
N LYS A 697 -2.79 -8.79 20.13
CA LYS A 697 -2.60 -10.02 20.92
C LYS A 697 -1.29 -10.01 21.70
N ALA A 698 -0.20 -9.57 21.05
CA ALA A 698 1.09 -9.39 21.70
C ALA A 698 1.03 -8.33 22.81
N SER A 699 0.23 -7.28 22.66
CA SER A 699 0.06 -6.25 23.69
C SER A 699 -0.44 -6.85 25.00
N ASP A 700 -1.41 -7.77 24.93
CA ASP A 700 -1.97 -8.42 26.11
C ASP A 700 -0.99 -9.45 26.69
N MET A 701 -0.30 -10.25 25.85
CA MET A 701 0.81 -11.12 26.29
C MET A 701 1.94 -10.36 27.00
N ILE A 702 2.30 -9.17 26.51
CA ILE A 702 3.33 -8.31 27.12
C ILE A 702 2.83 -7.71 28.44
N LYS A 703 1.55 -7.33 28.54
CA LYS A 703 0.95 -6.86 29.79
C LYS A 703 0.95 -7.96 30.85
N GLU A 704 0.51 -9.17 30.49
CA GLU A 704 0.58 -10.38 31.33
C GLU A 704 2.00 -10.64 31.85
N ASP A 705 2.97 -10.79 30.94
CA ASP A 705 4.36 -11.15 31.28
C ASP A 705 5.08 -10.08 32.12
N ASN A 706 4.54 -8.86 32.21
CA ASN A 706 5.11 -7.73 32.94
C ASN A 706 4.26 -7.23 34.13
N ASN A 707 3.13 -7.91 34.42
CA ASN A 707 2.16 -7.57 35.47
C ASN A 707 1.69 -6.10 35.39
N LEU A 708 0.86 -5.76 34.39
CA LEU A 708 0.55 -4.37 33.98
C LEU A 708 -0.93 -3.96 33.88
#